data_AF-A0A5N8WER6-F1
#
_entry.id   AF-A0A5N8WER6-F1
#
_cell.length_a   1.000
_cell.length_b   1.000
_cell.length_c   1.000
_cell.angle_alpha   90.00
_cell.angle_beta   90.00
_cell.angle_gamma   90.00
#
_symmetry.space_group_name_H-M   'P 1'
#
loop_
_entity.id
_entity.type
_entity.pdbx_description
1 polymer ?
#
loop_
_entity_poly.entity_id
_entity_poly.type
_entity_poly.pdbx_seq_one_letter_code
_entity_poly.pdbx_strand_id
1 'polypeptide(L)'
;MRHRHRTRRRRALLSGVTAAALLSGLTLVSGFAAEPGTDSAEQHGIRLLDTLTVPAGTSEFGMPFGGLSGIDFDRTSGEYVALSDDRSENGKARFYTLRLPLDGTAFAHDEPDLDALTVLDDTTGEPFTAKAVDPEAVRWTPGAKSLLWTSEGASSSGQPAFVREASTSGAYERELPLPKAYAPVRSDSGTLTAGVRNNQALEGLTLSPDGGKAVTITENALVQDGPAAGLTARSPSRLLVADRETGAAEAEYVYEVDPISDAPTAPLPAPVGTYSADRGVSEILAVNETDYITVERSFASGVGFSIRLYWTSTIGATDVGGEKKLSGSEKPMPKKLLYDFTTTGTEADNVEGITWGPALPDGSRSLVLVADDNFGFNGSVTKFHLLSVRPGLLAAHTPDIDGDGTVNGRDLKALPRAGDAGDLDGNGRTDARDAKLWTSYTHDFPTRPKPSSTVDVQLLSFNDFHGNLEPPTGRDANLGSKLDPKSTTVGGAEYLAARLGQLREGTDASLTVAAGDIIGASPFLSGLFHDEPTVESMEKLHLDVTGVGNHEFDEGTEELLRMQNGGCHPEDGCYIEDEPYDGAEFPWLAANVIDRDSGKPLLAPTWTKKVDGVEVGFIGMTLEGTPEVTGQSGIRSVRFTDEVETAGAAARELREQGVEAIVVLLHEGGVQAGSYGQCDGISGPIVDIAKNLDPAIDAVVTGHTHQPYICSLPDPAGNPRTVTSASSFGRVVTETRLPVDRRTGDVVRDQVASMNHLVTRTTKDAGQTAVIDKWKALAAPLANRVVGEVTADITRSETRDAESDLANLVADAQLAATSAADRGGARIALMNPGGVRADLVYASSTGGEEPGEITYAEAFAVQPFAGTLVTVDLTGAQIEKILEEQFNDSGTRAPTLVLGVSKGLTYSYSRGAPVGDRIDPESIKLDGETLNPEATYRVAANTFLAAGGDGFTTFAEGTNPVGGGDDIAALTDYLTAHTPVAPPGTDRVTELS
;
A
#
# COMPACT_ATOMS: atom_id res chain seq x y z
N MET A 1 -40.54 13.18 50.98
CA MET A 1 -40.10 13.34 52.38
C MET A 1 -39.18 12.18 52.73
N ARG A 2 -38.07 12.40 53.47
CA ARG A 2 -37.16 11.35 54.04
C ARG A 2 -36.47 10.46 52.97
N HIS A 3 -35.30 9.84 53.20
CA HIS A 3 -34.16 10.22 54.05
C HIS A 3 -32.83 9.61 53.51
N ARG A 4 -31.72 10.36 53.68
CA ARG A 4 -30.31 9.98 53.91
C ARG A 4 -29.98 8.46 54.07
N HIS A 5 -28.82 7.96 53.61
CA HIS A 5 -27.47 8.35 54.05
C HIS A 5 -26.35 7.94 53.04
N ARG A 6 -25.28 8.74 52.85
CA ARG A 6 -23.86 8.53 53.29
C ARG A 6 -23.34 7.07 53.14
N THR A 7 -22.15 6.78 52.60
CA THR A 7 -20.83 7.32 53.07
C THR A 7 -19.62 7.24 52.10
N ARG A 8 -18.77 8.29 52.19
CA ARG A 8 -17.27 8.31 52.24
C ARG A 8 -16.39 8.01 51.00
N ARG A 9 -15.81 9.12 50.52
CA ARG A 9 -14.45 9.30 49.94
C ARG A 9 -13.38 8.23 50.29
N ARG A 10 -12.53 7.93 49.31
CA ARG A 10 -11.08 8.17 49.41
C ARG A 10 -10.61 9.05 48.25
N ARG A 11 -9.49 9.75 48.43
CA ARG A 11 -8.71 10.44 47.38
C ARG A 11 -7.34 9.77 47.34
N ALA A 12 -6.79 9.61 46.14
CA ALA A 12 -5.36 9.70 45.90
C ALA A 12 -5.14 10.77 44.82
N LEU A 13 -4.03 11.49 44.88
CA LEU A 13 -3.51 12.28 43.76
C LEU A 13 -2.09 11.78 43.49
N LEU A 14 -1.65 11.87 42.24
CA LEU A 14 -0.40 12.56 41.91
C LEU A 14 -0.43 13.04 40.44
N SER A 15 0.52 13.91 40.08
CA SER A 15 1.00 14.30 38.72
C SER A 15 0.28 13.73 37.49
N GLY A 16 -0.15 14.51 36.48
CA GLY A 16 0.60 15.60 35.81
C GLY A 16 1.30 15.02 34.56
N VAL A 17 1.37 15.67 33.39
CA VAL A 17 1.63 17.10 33.09
C VAL A 17 0.93 17.54 31.76
N THR A 18 1.02 18.83 31.43
CA THR A 18 0.56 19.56 30.22
C THR A 18 1.03 18.99 28.87
N ALA A 19 0.54 19.41 27.68
CA ALA A 19 -0.72 20.04 27.21
C ALA A 19 -0.53 20.45 25.72
N ALA A 20 -1.63 20.75 25.00
CA ALA A 20 -1.67 21.64 23.81
C ALA A 20 -0.95 21.15 22.51
N ALA A 21 -1.20 21.70 21.31
CA ALA A 21 -2.43 22.30 20.74
C ALA A 21 -2.27 22.63 19.23
N LEU A 22 -3.34 22.37 18.45
CA LEU A 22 -3.87 23.21 17.35
C LEU A 22 -3.05 23.54 16.07
N LEU A 23 -3.77 23.41 14.93
CA LEU A 23 -3.78 24.26 13.73
C LEU A 23 -2.71 24.09 12.61
N SER A 24 -3.06 23.27 11.61
CA SER A 24 -3.37 23.68 10.21
C SER A 24 -2.36 24.47 9.35
N GLY A 25 -2.07 23.95 8.14
CA GLY A 25 -2.80 24.49 6.96
C GLY A 25 -2.06 24.89 5.66
N LEU A 26 -2.58 24.40 4.52
CA LEU A 26 -2.68 25.04 3.19
C LEU A 26 -1.47 25.14 2.18
N THR A 27 -1.09 24.00 1.54
CA THR A 27 -0.93 23.76 0.03
C THR A 27 0.13 24.46 -0.88
N LEU A 28 0.60 23.95 -2.08
CA LEU A 28 0.02 23.02 -3.12
C LEU A 28 0.20 23.37 -4.67
N VAL A 29 1.35 23.46 -5.36
CA VAL A 29 1.56 24.39 -6.56
C VAL A 29 0.77 24.12 -7.89
N SER A 30 0.30 25.20 -8.59
CA SER A 30 0.00 25.25 -10.05
C SER A 30 0.78 26.35 -10.83
N GLY A 31 1.10 26.18 -12.12
CA GLY A 31 0.93 25.01 -13.00
C GLY A 31 0.69 25.40 -14.48
N PHE A 32 1.15 24.57 -15.45
CA PHE A 32 0.72 24.44 -16.87
C PHE A 32 1.50 23.26 -17.54
N ALA A 33 1.13 22.83 -18.77
CA ALA A 33 1.27 21.42 -19.22
C ALA A 33 2.10 21.14 -20.51
N ALA A 34 2.33 19.83 -20.80
CA ALA A 34 2.93 19.25 -22.01
C ALA A 34 2.33 17.83 -22.32
N GLU A 35 2.73 17.18 -23.42
CA GLU A 35 2.18 15.87 -23.89
C GLU A 35 2.87 14.64 -23.25
N PRO A 36 2.62 13.38 -23.72
CA PRO A 36 2.09 12.28 -22.92
C PRO A 36 3.16 11.54 -22.08
N GLY A 37 3.75 12.23 -21.11
CA GLY A 37 4.67 11.63 -20.14
C GLY A 37 3.98 10.62 -19.21
N THR A 38 4.75 9.64 -18.76
CA THR A 38 4.43 8.72 -17.66
C THR A 38 4.47 9.49 -16.33
N ASP A 39 3.44 10.30 -16.08
CA ASP A 39 3.45 11.32 -15.02
C ASP A 39 3.59 10.70 -13.61
N SER A 40 4.79 10.78 -13.04
CA SER A 40 5.09 10.17 -11.75
C SER A 40 4.45 10.92 -10.59
N ALA A 41 4.26 10.23 -9.47
CA ALA A 41 3.89 10.90 -8.22
C ALA A 41 5.00 11.89 -7.80
N GLU A 42 4.68 13.19 -7.79
CA GLU A 42 5.55 14.20 -7.18
C GLU A 42 5.57 14.01 -5.66
N GLN A 43 6.76 13.89 -5.08
CA GLN A 43 6.96 13.85 -3.63
C GLN A 43 7.74 15.07 -3.17
N HIS A 44 7.23 15.76 -2.16
CA HIS A 44 7.87 16.91 -1.50
C HIS A 44 8.48 17.99 -2.44
N GLY A 45 8.01 18.13 -3.68
CA GLY A 45 8.57 19.06 -4.68
C GLY A 45 9.62 18.48 -5.64
N ILE A 46 9.80 17.15 -5.68
CA ILE A 46 10.54 16.41 -6.69
C ILE A 46 9.59 15.47 -7.44
N ARG A 47 9.63 15.48 -8.79
CA ARG A 47 8.84 14.58 -9.65
C ARG A 47 9.75 13.92 -10.68
N LEU A 48 9.74 12.59 -10.78
CA LEU A 48 10.34 11.86 -11.89
C LEU A 48 9.58 12.20 -13.18
N LEU A 49 10.31 12.63 -14.19
CA LEU A 49 9.78 13.00 -15.49
C LEU A 49 9.83 11.83 -16.47
N ASP A 50 10.95 11.09 -16.47
CA ASP A 50 11.19 9.99 -17.42
C ASP A 50 12.33 9.06 -16.94
N THR A 51 12.49 7.89 -17.57
CA THR A 51 13.55 6.91 -17.29
C THR A 51 14.04 6.22 -18.57
N LEU A 52 15.25 6.58 -19.02
CA LEU A 52 15.95 5.87 -20.09
C LEU A 52 16.53 4.57 -19.51
N THR A 53 16.22 3.42 -20.10
CA THR A 53 16.79 2.11 -19.71
C THR A 53 17.67 1.58 -20.82
N VAL A 54 18.97 1.50 -20.58
CA VAL A 54 19.95 1.05 -21.58
C VAL A 54 19.87 -0.48 -21.75
N PRO A 55 19.92 -1.02 -22.99
CA PRO A 55 19.86 -2.46 -23.21
C PRO A 55 20.97 -3.24 -22.49
N ALA A 56 20.59 -4.32 -21.80
CA ALA A 56 21.54 -5.15 -21.05
C ALA A 56 22.63 -5.74 -21.96
N GLY A 57 23.89 -5.63 -21.55
CA GLY A 57 25.05 -6.10 -22.33
C GLY A 57 25.49 -5.16 -23.46
N THR A 58 24.98 -3.91 -23.50
CA THR A 58 25.50 -2.85 -24.38
C THR A 58 27.03 -2.75 -24.23
N SER A 59 27.72 -2.57 -25.35
CA SER A 59 29.20 -2.54 -25.39
C SER A 59 29.66 -1.57 -26.47
N GLU A 60 30.30 -0.49 -26.06
CA GLU A 60 30.74 0.59 -26.97
C GLU A 60 32.25 0.86 -26.82
N PHE A 61 32.87 1.37 -27.90
CA PHE A 61 34.32 1.53 -28.04
C PHE A 61 35.14 0.23 -27.83
N GLY A 62 34.48 -0.93 -27.79
CA GLY A 62 35.09 -2.24 -27.54
C GLY A 62 35.21 -2.63 -26.06
N MET A 63 34.48 -1.97 -25.14
CA MET A 63 34.33 -2.39 -23.74
C MET A 63 32.83 -2.46 -23.36
N PRO A 64 32.44 -3.23 -22.32
CA PRO A 64 31.08 -3.18 -21.79
C PRO A 64 30.72 -1.77 -21.31
N PHE A 65 29.51 -1.31 -21.66
CA PHE A 65 28.90 -0.11 -21.09
C PHE A 65 27.97 -0.54 -19.95
N GLY A 66 28.16 0.05 -18.78
CA GLY A 66 27.62 -0.43 -17.50
C GLY A 66 28.58 -0.06 -16.37
N GLY A 67 28.28 -0.49 -15.15
CA GLY A 67 29.10 -0.16 -13.98
C GLY A 67 28.92 1.27 -13.46
N LEU A 68 27.79 1.95 -13.69
CA LEU A 68 27.73 3.42 -13.60
C LEU A 68 27.46 3.97 -12.19
N SER A 69 28.49 3.92 -11.34
CA SER A 69 28.47 4.45 -9.96
C SER A 69 28.48 5.99 -9.87
N GLY A 70 29.06 6.70 -10.86
CA GLY A 70 29.19 8.17 -10.80
C GLY A 70 28.71 8.93 -12.04
N ILE A 71 28.15 10.14 -11.87
CA ILE A 71 27.74 11.04 -12.97
C ILE A 71 27.91 12.53 -12.62
N ASP A 72 28.27 13.38 -13.61
CA ASP A 72 28.18 14.84 -13.48
C ASP A 72 27.93 15.57 -14.81
N PHE A 73 27.40 16.80 -14.76
CA PHE A 73 26.97 17.58 -15.94
C PHE A 73 27.69 18.94 -16.05
N ASP A 74 28.44 19.17 -17.13
CA ASP A 74 28.93 20.51 -17.45
C ASP A 74 27.87 21.32 -18.20
N ARG A 75 27.38 22.37 -17.55
CA ARG A 75 26.45 23.35 -18.14
C ARG A 75 27.06 24.18 -19.28
N THR A 76 28.38 24.10 -19.50
CA THR A 76 29.09 24.88 -20.52
C THR A 76 29.11 24.16 -21.87
N SER A 77 29.44 22.87 -21.89
CA SER A 77 29.36 22.03 -23.10
C SER A 77 27.98 21.39 -23.30
N GLY A 78 27.22 21.16 -22.23
CA GLY A 78 26.00 20.34 -22.25
C GLY A 78 26.29 18.84 -22.22
N GLU A 79 27.49 18.43 -21.80
CA GLU A 79 27.93 17.03 -21.74
C GLU A 79 27.94 16.52 -20.30
N TYR A 80 27.67 15.23 -20.17
CA TYR A 80 27.83 14.47 -18.94
C TYR A 80 29.16 13.74 -18.95
N VAL A 81 29.77 13.60 -17.77
CA VAL A 81 30.71 12.53 -17.46
C VAL A 81 29.96 11.43 -16.72
N ALA A 82 30.23 10.17 -17.04
CA ALA A 82 29.78 9.01 -16.25
C ALA A 82 30.98 8.09 -15.94
N LEU A 83 31.22 7.77 -14.67
CA LEU A 83 32.33 6.93 -14.21
C LEU A 83 31.86 5.47 -14.10
N SER A 84 32.74 4.53 -14.47
CA SER A 84 32.50 3.09 -14.36
C SER A 84 33.26 2.52 -13.15
N ASP A 85 32.54 1.80 -12.28
CA ASP A 85 33.00 1.05 -11.10
C ASP A 85 33.98 -0.08 -11.45
N ASP A 86 34.01 -0.47 -12.72
CA ASP A 86 34.79 -1.59 -13.20
C ASP A 86 36.25 -1.47 -12.77
N ARG A 87 36.60 -2.38 -11.87
CA ARG A 87 37.89 -2.53 -11.18
C ARG A 87 39.03 -2.93 -12.12
N SER A 88 38.97 -2.57 -13.40
CA SER A 88 39.72 -3.13 -14.52
C SER A 88 39.59 -4.65 -14.64
N GLU A 89 38.39 -5.20 -14.43
CA GLU A 89 38.10 -6.63 -14.58
C GLU A 89 37.35 -6.96 -15.87
N ASN A 90 36.32 -6.19 -16.22
CA ASN A 90 35.52 -6.41 -17.44
C ASN A 90 36.08 -5.62 -18.64
N GLY A 91 36.77 -4.51 -18.36
CA GLY A 91 37.49 -3.65 -19.29
C GLY A 91 38.69 -3.00 -18.60
N LYS A 92 38.83 -1.68 -18.74
CA LYS A 92 39.73 -0.85 -17.92
C LYS A 92 38.90 0.14 -17.13
N ALA A 93 39.36 0.54 -15.94
CA ALA A 93 38.83 1.69 -15.22
C ALA A 93 38.75 2.91 -16.15
N ARG A 94 37.57 3.53 -16.22
CA ARG A 94 37.20 4.43 -17.32
C ARG A 94 36.06 5.36 -16.92
N PHE A 95 35.98 6.50 -17.59
CA PHE A 95 34.78 7.30 -17.66
C PHE A 95 34.32 7.45 -19.11
N TYR A 96 33.04 7.74 -19.29
CA TYR A 96 32.41 8.11 -20.55
C TYR A 96 32.16 9.62 -20.56
N THR A 97 32.37 10.26 -21.72
CA THR A 97 31.71 11.52 -22.03
C THR A 97 30.50 11.20 -22.89
N LEU A 98 29.31 11.68 -22.49
CA LEU A 98 28.06 11.40 -23.17
C LEU A 98 27.10 12.59 -23.12
N ARG A 99 26.06 12.56 -23.97
CA ARG A 99 24.87 13.40 -23.81
C ARG A 99 23.65 12.52 -23.59
N LEU A 100 22.79 12.94 -22.68
CA LEU A 100 21.47 12.34 -22.53
C LEU A 100 20.53 13.02 -23.54
N PRO A 101 19.70 12.25 -24.28
CA PRO A 101 18.90 12.77 -25.39
C PRO A 101 17.65 13.51 -24.91
N LEU A 102 17.83 14.59 -24.14
CA LEU A 102 16.76 15.28 -23.44
C LEU A 102 15.97 16.22 -24.38
N ASP A 103 14.68 15.93 -24.59
CA ASP A 103 13.72 16.84 -25.23
C ASP A 103 12.67 17.31 -24.22
N GLY A 104 12.81 18.57 -23.78
CA GLY A 104 11.91 19.23 -22.84
C GLY A 104 11.89 18.61 -21.44
N THR A 105 11.09 17.57 -21.27
CA THR A 105 10.90 16.82 -20.01
C THR A 105 10.98 15.30 -20.21
N ALA A 106 11.45 14.81 -21.35
CA ALA A 106 11.56 13.38 -21.66
C ALA A 106 12.90 13.05 -22.36
N PHE A 107 13.19 11.78 -22.52
CA PHE A 107 14.25 11.27 -23.39
C PHE A 107 13.69 11.01 -24.81
N ALA A 108 14.41 11.44 -25.84
CA ALA A 108 14.01 11.33 -27.24
C ALA A 108 14.34 9.96 -27.88
N HIS A 109 15.18 9.14 -27.22
CA HIS A 109 15.48 7.76 -27.58
C HIS A 109 16.07 6.98 -26.39
N ASP A 110 16.00 5.65 -26.48
CA ASP A 110 16.30 4.69 -25.40
C ASP A 110 17.81 4.44 -25.15
N GLU A 111 18.69 5.23 -25.78
CA GLU A 111 20.15 5.08 -25.71
C GLU A 111 20.83 6.46 -25.52
N PRO A 112 21.86 6.58 -24.66
CA PRO A 112 22.64 7.81 -24.50
C PRO A 112 23.60 8.04 -25.69
N ASP A 113 23.79 9.30 -26.09
CA ASP A 113 24.76 9.69 -27.11
C ASP A 113 26.19 9.61 -26.54
N LEU A 114 26.89 8.50 -26.75
CA LEU A 114 28.25 8.29 -26.24
C LEU A 114 29.30 8.99 -27.14
N ASP A 115 29.82 10.14 -26.70
CA ASP A 115 30.87 10.88 -27.42
C ASP A 115 32.25 10.20 -27.32
N ALA A 116 32.60 9.69 -26.14
CA ALA A 116 33.91 9.09 -25.87
C ALA A 116 33.92 8.12 -24.67
N LEU A 117 34.86 7.17 -24.71
CA LEU A 117 35.36 6.44 -23.54
C LEU A 117 36.81 6.86 -23.29
N THR A 118 37.11 7.27 -22.06
CA THR A 118 38.45 7.65 -21.61
C THR A 118 38.90 6.73 -20.48
N VAL A 119 40.07 6.13 -20.66
CA VAL A 119 40.70 5.25 -19.66
C VAL A 119 41.35 6.10 -18.55
N LEU A 120 41.19 5.70 -17.30
CA LEU A 120 41.89 6.30 -16.17
C LEU A 120 43.27 5.65 -15.96
N ASP A 121 44.29 6.49 -15.84
CA ASP A 121 45.66 6.08 -15.53
C ASP A 121 45.95 6.13 -14.02
N ASP A 122 46.84 5.26 -13.56
CA ASP A 122 47.35 5.24 -12.20
C ASP A 122 48.39 6.35 -11.93
N THR A 123 48.93 6.39 -10.71
CA THR A 123 49.92 7.40 -10.30
C THR A 123 51.29 7.26 -10.99
N THR A 124 51.48 6.27 -11.85
CA THR A 124 52.65 6.08 -12.72
C THR A 124 52.42 6.52 -14.16
N GLY A 125 51.17 6.79 -14.55
CA GLY A 125 50.78 7.10 -15.93
C GLY A 125 50.55 5.86 -16.80
N GLU A 126 50.19 4.73 -16.19
CA GLU A 126 49.77 3.50 -16.87
C GLU A 126 48.34 3.12 -16.42
N PRO A 127 47.49 2.55 -17.28
CA PRO A 127 46.12 2.18 -16.91
C PRO A 127 46.05 1.19 -15.75
N PHE A 128 45.10 1.41 -14.82
CA PHE A 128 44.92 0.56 -13.64
C PHE A 128 44.82 -0.94 -13.99
N THR A 129 45.56 -1.77 -13.25
CA THR A 129 45.47 -3.23 -13.35
C THR A 129 44.23 -3.77 -12.63
N ALA A 130 43.81 -4.99 -12.99
CA ALA A 130 42.64 -5.64 -12.39
C ALA A 130 42.69 -5.68 -10.85
N LYS A 131 41.60 -5.23 -10.23
CA LYS A 131 41.40 -5.01 -8.78
C LYS A 131 42.36 -4.01 -8.12
N ALA A 132 43.03 -3.14 -8.88
CA ALA A 132 43.88 -2.07 -8.33
C ALA A 132 43.15 -0.73 -8.11
N VAL A 133 41.85 -0.69 -8.42
CA VAL A 133 40.93 0.43 -8.21
C VAL A 133 39.51 -0.12 -7.97
N ASP A 134 38.62 0.78 -7.61
CA ASP A 134 37.23 0.59 -7.17
C ASP A 134 36.59 2.00 -7.25
N PRO A 135 36.25 2.53 -8.46
CA PRO A 135 35.89 3.93 -8.70
C PRO A 135 34.40 4.24 -8.51
N GLU A 136 34.05 5.26 -7.70
CA GLU A 136 32.64 5.55 -7.42
C GLU A 136 32.15 6.86 -8.06
N ALA A 137 32.02 7.94 -7.29
CA ALA A 137 31.55 9.23 -7.76
C ALA A 137 32.61 10.01 -8.58
N VAL A 138 32.11 10.86 -9.49
CA VAL A 138 32.90 11.76 -10.33
C VAL A 138 32.24 13.14 -10.44
N ARG A 139 33.02 14.23 -10.47
CA ARG A 139 32.55 15.61 -10.70
C ARG A 139 33.50 16.39 -11.60
N TRP A 140 32.95 17.26 -12.45
CA TRP A 140 33.72 18.21 -13.26
C TRP A 140 34.32 19.30 -12.38
N THR A 141 35.59 19.63 -12.59
CA THR A 141 36.18 20.83 -11.97
C THR A 141 35.73 22.10 -12.69
N PRO A 142 35.78 23.30 -12.06
CA PRO A 142 35.22 24.52 -12.62
C PRO A 142 35.69 24.87 -14.04
N GLY A 143 34.78 24.73 -15.00
CA GLY A 143 35.03 24.92 -16.44
C GLY A 143 35.59 23.69 -17.14
N ALA A 144 35.24 22.48 -16.70
CA ALA A 144 35.54 21.18 -17.32
C ALA A 144 37.02 20.98 -17.69
N LYS A 145 37.93 21.41 -16.80
CA LYS A 145 39.39 21.34 -17.02
C LYS A 145 39.98 19.96 -16.70
N SER A 146 39.35 19.28 -15.77
CA SER A 146 39.77 18.06 -15.10
C SER A 146 38.55 17.44 -14.40
N LEU A 147 38.70 16.22 -13.92
CA LEU A 147 37.69 15.45 -13.20
C LEU A 147 38.19 15.13 -11.80
N LEU A 148 37.39 15.44 -10.78
CA LEU A 148 37.61 14.95 -9.42
C LEU A 148 36.78 13.69 -9.22
N TRP A 149 37.36 12.62 -8.69
CA TRP A 149 36.69 11.32 -8.51
C TRP A 149 37.13 10.59 -7.24
N THR A 150 36.27 9.72 -6.71
CA THR A 150 36.54 8.89 -5.53
C THR A 150 36.92 7.46 -5.90
N SER A 151 37.45 6.74 -4.90
CA SER A 151 37.56 5.30 -4.96
C SER A 151 37.39 4.70 -3.56
N GLU A 152 36.59 3.65 -3.45
CA GLU A 152 36.45 2.77 -2.26
C GLU A 152 37.81 2.24 -1.75
N GLY A 153 38.74 2.04 -2.68
CA GLY A 153 39.96 1.29 -2.45
C GLY A 153 39.67 -0.22 -2.35
N ALA A 154 40.26 -0.88 -1.36
CA ALA A 154 39.87 -2.22 -0.93
C ALA A 154 40.51 -2.49 0.43
N SER A 155 39.85 -2.06 1.51
CA SER A 155 40.45 -2.18 2.85
C SER A 155 40.73 -3.65 3.23
N SER A 156 40.05 -4.62 2.61
CA SER A 156 40.32 -6.07 2.69
C SER A 156 41.74 -6.46 2.24
N SER A 157 42.21 -5.90 1.12
CA SER A 157 43.57 -6.11 0.59
C SER A 157 44.61 -5.14 1.18
N GLY A 158 44.14 -4.07 1.82
CA GLY A 158 44.97 -2.98 2.35
C GLY A 158 45.16 -1.82 1.37
N GLN A 159 44.45 -1.82 0.24
CA GLN A 159 44.36 -0.70 -0.69
C GLN A 159 43.52 0.43 -0.05
N PRO A 160 44.04 1.66 0.01
CA PRO A 160 43.32 2.79 0.60
C PRO A 160 42.26 3.34 -0.35
N ALA A 161 41.17 3.86 0.22
CA ALA A 161 40.27 4.78 -0.45
C ALA A 161 41.02 6.09 -0.81
N PHE A 162 40.56 6.79 -1.84
CA PHE A 162 41.16 8.08 -2.26
C PHE A 162 40.14 9.06 -2.85
N VAL A 163 40.55 10.32 -2.99
CA VAL A 163 39.92 11.32 -3.85
C VAL A 163 41.01 11.86 -4.77
N ARG A 164 40.84 11.77 -6.10
CA ARG A 164 41.86 12.12 -7.09
C ARG A 164 41.34 13.06 -8.15
N GLU A 165 42.25 13.87 -8.67
CA GLU A 165 42.01 14.69 -9.86
C GLU A 165 42.74 14.06 -11.05
N ALA A 166 42.03 13.87 -12.14
CA ALA A 166 42.53 13.41 -13.42
C ALA A 166 42.23 14.43 -14.52
N SER A 167 43.07 14.47 -15.55
CA SER A 167 42.84 15.33 -16.72
C SER A 167 41.61 14.88 -17.50
N THR A 168 41.12 15.71 -18.43
CA THR A 168 40.09 15.29 -19.40
C THR A 168 40.53 14.17 -20.35
N SER A 169 41.82 13.78 -20.33
CA SER A 169 42.34 12.60 -21.04
C SER A 169 42.62 11.41 -20.10
N GLY A 170 42.10 11.44 -18.86
CA GLY A 170 42.20 10.35 -17.89
C GLY A 170 43.54 10.22 -17.16
N ALA A 171 44.51 11.10 -17.43
CA ALA A 171 45.82 11.05 -16.81
C ALA A 171 45.76 11.58 -15.36
N TYR A 172 46.36 10.86 -14.41
CA TYR A 172 46.45 11.29 -13.01
C TYR A 172 47.18 12.65 -12.86
N GLU A 173 46.56 13.60 -12.16
CA GLU A 173 47.15 14.91 -11.85
C GLU A 173 47.56 15.03 -10.38
N ARG A 174 46.65 14.71 -9.43
CA ARG A 174 46.91 14.77 -7.98
C ARG A 174 45.90 13.98 -7.14
N GLU A 175 46.17 13.86 -5.85
CA GLU A 175 45.34 13.21 -4.84
C GLU A 175 45.06 14.21 -3.70
N LEU A 176 43.81 14.27 -3.21
CA LEU A 176 43.45 15.04 -2.01
C LEU A 176 43.70 14.17 -0.76
N PRO A 177 44.38 14.69 0.28
CA PRO A 177 44.77 13.88 1.44
C PRO A 177 43.60 13.65 2.41
N LEU A 178 43.16 12.40 2.53
CA LEU A 178 42.14 12.01 3.50
C LEU A 178 42.62 12.12 4.97
N PRO A 179 41.72 12.43 5.92
CA PRO A 179 42.03 12.40 7.35
C PRO A 179 42.49 11.00 7.80
N LYS A 180 43.42 10.96 8.77
CA LYS A 180 44.01 9.70 9.26
C LYS A 180 43.02 8.73 9.93
N ALA A 181 41.78 9.15 10.18
CA ALA A 181 40.69 8.32 10.66
C ALA A 181 40.14 7.35 9.59
N TYR A 182 40.34 7.66 8.29
CA TYR A 182 39.85 6.88 7.15
C TYR A 182 40.82 5.75 6.76
N ALA A 183 42.11 5.89 7.05
CA ALA A 183 43.12 4.90 6.68
C ALA A 183 42.87 3.54 7.35
N PRO A 184 42.76 2.43 6.59
CA PRO A 184 42.53 1.09 7.15
C PRO A 184 43.63 0.66 8.14
N VAL A 185 43.23 0.42 9.39
CA VAL A 185 44.10 -0.12 10.45
C VAL A 185 43.68 -1.56 10.74
N ARG A 186 44.64 -2.49 10.66
CA ARG A 186 44.43 -3.90 11.01
C ARG A 186 45.22 -4.29 12.26
N SER A 187 44.66 -5.21 13.04
CA SER A 187 45.33 -5.89 14.16
C SER A 187 46.39 -6.89 13.66
N ASP A 188 47.22 -7.40 14.58
CA ASP A 188 48.14 -8.52 14.31
C ASP A 188 47.44 -9.79 13.80
N SER A 189 46.14 -9.95 14.09
CA SER A 189 45.28 -11.03 13.56
C SER A 189 44.70 -10.74 12.17
N GLY A 190 45.08 -9.63 11.53
CA GLY A 190 44.55 -9.18 10.24
C GLY A 190 43.13 -8.63 10.31
N THR A 191 42.54 -8.43 11.48
CA THR A 191 41.18 -7.91 11.66
C THR A 191 41.18 -6.39 11.50
N LEU A 192 40.24 -5.83 10.73
CA LEU A 192 40.09 -4.38 10.59
C LEU A 192 39.56 -3.78 11.91
N THR A 193 40.20 -2.74 12.43
CA THR A 193 39.92 -2.15 13.75
C THR A 193 39.71 -0.63 13.73
N ALA A 194 40.13 0.05 12.67
CA ALA A 194 39.78 1.43 12.36
C ALA A 194 39.94 1.69 10.85
N GLY A 195 39.45 2.82 10.36
CA GLY A 195 39.45 3.19 8.95
C GLY A 195 38.10 2.95 8.27
N VAL A 196 38.06 3.24 6.97
CA VAL A 196 36.93 2.88 6.10
C VAL A 196 36.70 1.37 6.08
N ARG A 197 35.47 0.97 5.77
CA ARG A 197 35.05 -0.43 5.61
C ARG A 197 35.50 -0.93 4.22
N ASN A 198 34.86 -1.96 3.67
CA ASN A 198 35.20 -2.50 2.35
C ASN A 198 33.91 -2.62 1.56
N ASN A 199 33.83 -1.99 0.38
CA ASN A 199 32.58 -1.89 -0.40
C ASN A 199 31.52 -1.10 0.39
N GLN A 200 31.98 -0.12 1.18
CA GLN A 200 31.29 0.65 2.22
C GLN A 200 32.15 1.88 2.68
N ALA A 201 32.86 2.59 1.80
CA ALA A 201 33.98 3.49 2.12
C ALA A 201 33.84 4.96 1.66
N LEU A 202 33.94 5.29 0.37
CA LEU A 202 33.88 6.65 -0.20
C LEU A 202 33.12 6.66 -1.54
N GLU A 203 31.86 6.26 -1.48
CA GLU A 203 30.92 6.35 -2.60
C GLU A 203 30.80 7.81 -3.07
N GLY A 204 30.24 8.69 -2.22
CA GLY A 204 29.77 10.01 -2.66
C GLY A 204 30.80 11.14 -2.68
N LEU A 205 30.70 11.99 -3.72
CA LEU A 205 31.51 13.19 -3.94
C LEU A 205 30.67 14.36 -4.50
N THR A 206 30.87 15.56 -4.00
CA THR A 206 30.34 16.78 -4.63
C THR A 206 31.30 17.97 -4.50
N LEU A 207 31.03 19.05 -5.23
CA LEU A 207 31.74 20.32 -5.12
C LEU A 207 30.80 21.41 -4.58
N SER A 208 31.33 22.40 -3.87
CA SER A 208 30.58 23.63 -3.58
C SER A 208 30.14 24.32 -4.89
N PRO A 209 29.04 25.12 -4.89
CA PRO A 209 28.59 25.86 -6.08
C PRO A 209 29.63 26.77 -6.74
N ASP A 210 30.63 27.25 -5.99
CA ASP A 210 31.77 28.01 -6.53
C ASP A 210 32.95 27.14 -7.00
N GLY A 211 32.92 25.84 -6.68
CA GLY A 211 33.98 24.87 -6.95
C GLY A 211 35.26 25.08 -6.15
N GLY A 212 35.21 25.84 -5.06
CA GLY A 212 36.29 26.04 -4.11
C GLY A 212 36.50 24.84 -3.18
N LYS A 213 35.45 24.11 -2.84
CA LYS A 213 35.47 22.96 -1.91
C LYS A 213 35.17 21.65 -2.62
N ALA A 214 35.80 20.58 -2.16
CA ALA A 214 35.40 19.20 -2.40
C ALA A 214 34.75 18.65 -1.12
N VAL A 215 33.65 17.93 -1.28
CA VAL A 215 32.89 17.33 -0.17
C VAL A 215 32.68 15.85 -0.48
N THR A 216 33.13 14.95 0.39
CA THR A 216 32.89 13.51 0.25
C THR A 216 32.14 12.96 1.45
N ILE A 217 31.47 11.83 1.28
CA ILE A 217 30.74 11.14 2.35
C ILE A 217 31.03 9.63 2.29
N THR A 218 31.04 8.97 3.45
CA THR A 218 31.23 7.51 3.51
C THR A 218 29.89 6.77 3.37
N GLU A 219 29.87 5.60 2.72
CA GLU A 219 28.66 4.76 2.59
C GLU A 219 28.02 4.48 3.96
N ASN A 220 28.89 4.13 4.91
CA ASN A 220 28.59 3.74 6.28
C ASN A 220 29.67 4.27 7.24
N ALA A 221 29.46 4.10 8.55
CA ALA A 221 30.40 4.54 9.59
C ALA A 221 31.78 3.89 9.47
N LEU A 222 32.84 4.66 9.73
CA LEU A 222 34.19 4.13 9.91
C LEU A 222 34.20 3.08 11.04
N VAL A 223 35.08 2.08 10.94
CA VAL A 223 35.05 0.89 11.82
C VAL A 223 35.16 1.22 13.31
N GLN A 224 35.86 2.29 13.66
CA GLN A 224 35.99 2.76 15.03
C GLN A 224 34.77 3.52 15.56
N ASP A 225 33.89 4.05 14.70
CA ASP A 225 32.83 4.98 15.07
C ASP A 225 31.55 4.25 15.49
N GLY A 226 31.03 3.39 14.62
CA GLY A 226 29.79 2.64 14.84
C GLY A 226 29.70 1.38 13.97
N PRO A 227 28.59 0.62 14.07
CA PRO A 227 28.29 -0.45 13.12
C PRO A 227 27.97 0.14 11.73
N ALA A 228 28.02 -0.69 10.69
CA ALA A 228 27.28 -0.39 9.46
C ALA A 228 25.76 -0.51 9.73
N ALA A 229 24.95 -0.02 8.81
CA ALA A 229 23.50 -0.11 8.90
C ALA A 229 23.03 -1.57 9.01
N GLY A 230 21.93 -1.79 9.71
CA GLY A 230 21.30 -3.08 9.90
C GLY A 230 19.78 -2.93 9.97
N LEU A 231 19.05 -4.03 10.07
CA LEU A 231 17.57 -4.04 10.10
C LEU A 231 16.95 -3.17 11.22
N THR A 232 17.71 -2.85 12.27
CA THR A 232 17.30 -1.94 13.36
C THR A 232 18.40 -0.95 13.77
N ALA A 233 19.53 -0.94 13.07
CA ALA A 233 20.73 -0.17 13.44
C ALA A 233 21.01 0.89 12.37
N ARG A 234 21.17 2.14 12.82
CA ARG A 234 21.68 3.24 12.00
C ARG A 234 23.19 3.22 11.92
N SER A 235 23.75 3.96 10.97
CA SER A 235 25.20 4.13 10.85
C SER A 235 25.61 5.61 10.82
N PRO A 236 26.51 6.06 11.72
CA PRO A 236 27.09 7.40 11.69
C PRO A 236 28.19 7.49 10.61
N SER A 237 27.79 7.72 9.37
CA SER A 237 28.68 8.08 8.25
C SER A 237 29.39 9.42 8.54
N ARG A 238 30.56 9.63 7.91
CA ARG A 238 31.27 10.92 7.97
C ARG A 238 31.26 11.64 6.63
N LEU A 239 30.73 12.87 6.63
CA LEU A 239 30.87 13.85 5.55
C LEU A 239 32.11 14.71 5.82
N LEU A 240 33.07 14.72 4.90
CA LEU A 240 34.29 15.52 4.94
C LEU A 240 34.16 16.72 4.01
N VAL A 241 34.46 17.93 4.51
CA VAL A 241 34.59 19.16 3.71
C VAL A 241 36.07 19.52 3.61
N ALA A 242 36.59 19.69 2.40
CA ALA A 242 37.98 20.09 2.15
C ALA A 242 38.08 21.21 1.09
N ASP A 243 39.04 22.11 1.25
CA ASP A 243 39.44 23.06 0.21
C ASP A 243 40.01 22.29 -0.99
N ARG A 244 39.44 22.48 -2.19
CA ARG A 244 39.76 21.67 -3.37
C ARG A 244 41.21 21.90 -3.82
N GLU A 245 41.71 23.13 -3.82
CA GLU A 245 43.03 23.46 -4.38
C GLU A 245 44.20 22.98 -3.50
N THR A 246 44.09 23.13 -2.19
CA THR A 246 45.11 22.73 -1.22
C THR A 246 44.93 21.31 -0.69
N GLY A 247 43.70 20.76 -0.77
CA GLY A 247 43.34 19.49 -0.14
C GLY A 247 43.26 19.55 1.39
N ALA A 248 43.19 20.75 1.99
CA ALA A 248 43.07 20.90 3.43
C ALA A 248 41.64 20.57 3.88
N ALA A 249 41.49 19.58 4.76
CA ALA A 249 40.24 19.33 5.48
C ALA A 249 39.86 20.55 6.32
N GLU A 250 38.69 21.13 6.07
CA GLU A 250 38.17 22.32 6.74
C GLU A 250 37.25 21.98 7.91
N ALA A 251 36.38 20.97 7.73
CA ALA A 251 35.38 20.51 8.71
C ALA A 251 34.95 19.08 8.37
N GLU A 252 34.35 18.38 9.34
CA GLU A 252 33.83 17.03 9.16
C GLU A 252 32.54 16.85 9.97
N TYR A 253 31.53 16.15 9.47
CA TYR A 253 30.20 16.07 10.07
C TYR A 253 29.65 14.65 10.08
N VAL A 254 28.80 14.33 11.05
CA VAL A 254 28.15 13.02 11.15
C VAL A 254 26.82 13.01 10.39
N TYR A 255 26.66 12.07 9.47
CA TYR A 255 25.40 11.80 8.77
C TYR A 255 24.83 10.44 9.23
N GLU A 256 23.55 10.40 9.60
CA GLU A 256 22.90 9.18 10.08
C GLU A 256 22.19 8.45 8.94
N VAL A 257 22.82 7.37 8.47
CA VAL A 257 22.21 6.39 7.56
C VAL A 257 21.08 5.67 8.29
N ASP A 258 19.91 5.55 7.66
CA ASP A 258 18.77 4.85 8.27
C ASP A 258 19.01 3.32 8.35
N PRO A 259 18.15 2.56 9.07
CA PRO A 259 18.16 1.10 9.02
C PRO A 259 17.87 0.57 7.61
N ILE A 260 18.37 -0.64 7.33
CA ILE A 260 18.05 -1.40 6.10
C ILE A 260 16.53 -1.48 5.93
N SER A 261 16.01 -1.17 4.73
CA SER A 261 14.57 -1.05 4.47
C SER A 261 13.79 -2.34 4.77
N ASP A 262 14.35 -3.49 4.36
CA ASP A 262 13.68 -4.79 4.39
C ASP A 262 14.61 -5.92 4.84
N ALA A 263 14.02 -6.98 5.41
CA ALA A 263 14.75 -8.22 5.68
C ALA A 263 14.92 -9.04 4.39
N PRO A 264 16.10 -9.63 4.11
CA PRO A 264 16.31 -10.44 2.91
C PRO A 264 15.47 -11.72 2.98
N THR A 265 14.64 -11.95 1.96
CA THR A 265 13.64 -13.02 1.88
C THR A 265 14.15 -14.27 1.15
N ALA A 266 15.19 -14.13 0.33
CA ALA A 266 15.82 -15.22 -0.41
C ALA A 266 17.36 -15.06 -0.44
N PRO A 267 18.15 -16.13 -0.58
CA PRO A 267 19.59 -16.01 -0.80
C PRO A 267 19.90 -15.46 -2.19
N LEU A 268 21.05 -14.79 -2.33
CA LEU A 268 21.61 -14.40 -3.63
C LEU A 268 21.83 -15.62 -4.55
N PRO A 269 21.72 -15.46 -5.89
CA PRO A 269 21.94 -16.53 -6.85
C PRO A 269 23.26 -17.29 -6.66
N ALA A 270 23.28 -18.56 -7.08
CA ALA A 270 24.51 -19.34 -7.10
C ALA A 270 25.55 -18.70 -8.03
N PRO A 271 26.84 -18.61 -7.64
CA PRO A 271 27.48 -19.36 -6.56
C PRO A 271 27.44 -18.71 -5.17
N VAL A 272 26.82 -17.53 -4.99
CA VAL A 272 26.88 -16.77 -3.74
C VAL A 272 26.08 -17.45 -2.62
N GLY A 273 24.78 -17.70 -2.84
CA GLY A 273 23.95 -18.56 -1.97
C GLY A 273 23.71 -18.05 -0.54
N THR A 274 24.16 -16.85 -0.19
CA THR A 274 23.92 -16.22 1.11
C THR A 274 22.80 -15.20 1.04
N TYR A 275 22.06 -15.05 2.13
CA TYR A 275 21.22 -13.87 2.35
C TYR A 275 22.13 -12.66 2.54
N SER A 276 21.88 -11.58 1.82
CA SER A 276 22.62 -10.32 1.93
C SER A 276 21.63 -9.17 2.00
N ALA A 277 21.91 -8.19 2.86
CA ALA A 277 21.20 -6.93 2.88
C ALA A 277 22.11 -5.84 3.44
N ASP A 278 21.96 -4.63 2.91
CA ASP A 278 22.77 -3.46 3.22
C ASP A 278 21.94 -2.17 3.11
N ARG A 279 22.53 -1.08 3.57
CA ARG A 279 22.08 0.28 3.32
C ARG A 279 23.21 1.25 3.56
N GLY A 280 23.37 2.22 2.68
CA GLY A 280 24.36 3.28 2.82
C GLY A 280 24.00 4.52 2.01
N VAL A 281 24.84 5.55 2.13
CA VAL A 281 24.82 6.70 1.21
C VAL A 281 25.60 6.32 -0.03
N SER A 282 24.92 6.14 -1.17
CA SER A 282 25.62 5.91 -2.45
C SER A 282 26.17 7.21 -3.03
N GLU A 283 25.51 8.36 -2.85
CA GLU A 283 26.02 9.62 -3.42
C GLU A 283 25.49 10.88 -2.75
N ILE A 284 26.18 12.00 -2.97
CA ILE A 284 25.86 13.33 -2.47
C ILE A 284 25.95 14.40 -3.56
N LEU A 285 25.04 15.38 -3.52
CA LEU A 285 24.99 16.51 -4.45
C LEU A 285 24.76 17.83 -3.71
N ALA A 286 25.67 18.80 -3.87
CA ALA A 286 25.54 20.12 -3.26
C ALA A 286 24.33 20.89 -3.81
N VAL A 287 23.55 21.46 -2.90
CA VAL A 287 22.55 22.50 -3.18
C VAL A 287 23.21 23.87 -3.04
N ASN A 288 23.95 24.07 -1.94
CA ASN A 288 24.68 25.29 -1.60
C ASN A 288 25.93 24.93 -0.76
N GLU A 289 26.53 25.88 -0.03
CA GLU A 289 27.73 25.67 0.80
C GLU A 289 27.53 24.76 2.03
N THR A 290 26.29 24.55 2.47
CA THR A 290 25.96 23.80 3.69
C THR A 290 24.94 22.70 3.49
N ASP A 291 24.16 22.76 2.41
CA ASP A 291 22.99 21.90 2.20
C ASP A 291 23.19 21.01 0.97
N TYR A 292 22.76 19.76 1.10
CA TYR A 292 23.02 18.68 0.16
C TYR A 292 21.74 17.86 -0.10
N ILE A 293 21.70 17.19 -1.25
CA ILE A 293 20.87 16.01 -1.47
C ILE A 293 21.77 14.78 -1.28
N THR A 294 21.36 13.82 -0.46
CA THR A 294 21.99 12.50 -0.33
C THR A 294 21.09 11.43 -0.94
N VAL A 295 21.68 10.51 -1.68
CA VAL A 295 21.05 9.26 -2.13
C VAL A 295 21.35 8.20 -1.07
N GLU A 296 20.32 7.60 -0.48
CA GLU A 296 20.48 6.35 0.25
C GLU A 296 19.94 5.19 -0.57
N ARG A 297 20.82 4.22 -0.81
CA ARG A 297 20.50 2.93 -1.40
C ARG A 297 20.44 1.89 -0.28
N SER A 298 19.42 1.04 -0.31
CA SER A 298 19.35 -0.19 0.47
C SER A 298 19.06 -1.37 -0.45
N PHE A 299 19.84 -2.45 -0.34
CA PHE A 299 19.55 -3.71 -1.01
C PHE A 299 19.12 -4.77 0.02
N ALA A 300 18.20 -5.66 -0.36
CA ALA A 300 17.94 -6.89 0.37
C ALA A 300 17.65 -8.05 -0.60
N SER A 301 18.38 -9.17 -0.46
CA SER A 301 18.29 -10.29 -1.39
C SER A 301 16.91 -10.96 -1.33
N GLY A 302 16.26 -11.10 -2.49
CA GLY A 302 14.86 -11.54 -2.61
C GLY A 302 13.81 -10.42 -2.47
N VAL A 303 14.25 -9.17 -2.18
CA VAL A 303 13.38 -7.98 -2.15
C VAL A 303 13.74 -7.02 -3.30
N GLY A 304 15.03 -6.75 -3.51
CA GLY A 304 15.53 -5.81 -4.52
C GLY A 304 16.16 -4.56 -3.90
N PHE A 305 16.13 -3.45 -4.63
CA PHE A 305 16.65 -2.15 -4.22
C PHE A 305 15.56 -1.21 -3.71
N SER A 306 15.91 -0.39 -2.71
CA SER A 306 15.10 0.68 -2.12
C SER A 306 15.93 1.96 -2.14
N ILE A 307 15.51 2.94 -2.95
CA ILE A 307 16.25 4.19 -3.22
C ILE A 307 15.48 5.38 -2.66
N ARG A 308 16.17 6.20 -1.85
CA ARG A 308 15.61 7.40 -1.22
C ARG A 308 16.53 8.61 -1.38
N LEU A 309 15.96 9.75 -1.77
CA LEU A 309 16.62 11.04 -1.78
C LEU A 309 16.29 11.80 -0.50
N TYR A 310 17.30 12.29 0.23
CA TYR A 310 17.13 13.11 1.42
C TYR A 310 17.80 14.47 1.25
N TRP A 311 17.17 15.54 1.76
CA TRP A 311 17.84 16.80 2.05
C TRP A 311 18.61 16.64 3.36
N THR A 312 19.81 17.19 3.42
CA THR A 312 20.59 17.27 4.65
C THR A 312 21.44 18.54 4.71
N SER A 313 21.81 18.99 5.91
CA SER A 313 22.60 20.22 6.11
C SER A 313 23.66 20.07 7.20
N THR A 314 24.80 20.74 7.02
CA THR A 314 25.82 20.88 8.09
C THR A 314 25.42 21.92 9.13
N ILE A 315 24.43 22.79 8.87
CA ILE A 315 24.02 23.82 9.82
C ILE A 315 23.39 23.18 11.06
N GLY A 316 23.99 23.46 12.22
CA GLY A 316 23.54 22.95 13.51
C GLY A 316 23.91 21.49 13.77
N ALA A 317 24.71 20.87 12.91
CA ALA A 317 25.45 19.64 13.22
C ALA A 317 26.67 19.94 14.12
N THR A 318 27.30 18.90 14.64
CA THR A 318 28.60 18.98 15.32
C THR A 318 29.72 18.77 14.31
N ASP A 319 30.67 19.71 14.24
CA ASP A 319 31.93 19.51 13.53
C ASP A 319 32.82 18.55 14.36
N VAL A 320 33.24 17.46 13.71
CA VAL A 320 34.08 16.38 14.27
C VAL A 320 35.48 16.38 13.64
N GLY A 321 35.86 17.45 12.94
CA GLY A 321 37.10 17.61 12.20
C GLY A 321 38.36 17.14 12.96
N GLY A 322 38.92 16.02 12.50
CA GLY A 322 40.14 15.44 13.06
C GLY A 322 39.95 14.53 14.29
N GLU A 323 38.72 14.30 14.75
CA GLU A 323 38.45 13.36 15.84
C GLU A 323 38.72 11.92 15.41
N LYS A 324 39.48 11.20 16.23
CA LYS A 324 39.95 9.84 15.88
C LYS A 324 38.82 8.81 15.93
N LYS A 325 37.80 9.08 16.74
CA LYS A 325 36.60 8.25 16.93
C LYS A 325 35.49 9.14 17.47
N LEU A 326 34.25 8.97 16.99
CA LEU A 326 33.05 9.60 17.53
C LEU A 326 32.75 9.12 18.96
N SER A 327 32.30 10.04 19.81
CA SER A 327 31.93 9.77 21.21
C SER A 327 30.53 9.16 21.38
N GLY A 328 29.64 9.33 20.39
CA GLY A 328 28.22 9.01 20.50
C GLY A 328 27.41 10.10 21.20
N SER A 329 27.90 11.34 21.21
CA SER A 329 27.22 12.52 21.76
C SER A 329 27.21 13.74 20.82
N GLU A 330 27.78 13.57 19.63
CA GLU A 330 27.74 14.50 18.52
C GLU A 330 26.29 14.66 18.03
N LYS A 331 25.89 15.88 17.68
CA LYS A 331 24.64 16.12 16.95
C LYS A 331 24.88 15.86 15.46
N PRO A 332 24.21 14.87 14.84
CA PRO A 332 24.34 14.62 13.41
C PRO A 332 23.66 15.73 12.59
N MET A 333 23.92 15.71 11.28
CA MET A 333 23.28 16.57 10.30
C MET A 333 21.75 16.38 10.32
N PRO A 334 20.92 17.44 10.42
CA PRO A 334 19.49 17.33 10.17
C PRO A 334 19.24 16.76 8.77
N LYS A 335 18.29 15.83 8.68
CA LYS A 335 17.98 15.01 7.51
C LYS A 335 16.47 14.96 7.30
N LYS A 336 16.00 15.11 6.06
CA LYS A 336 14.57 15.10 5.70
C LYS A 336 14.39 14.38 4.36
N LEU A 337 13.41 13.48 4.24
CA LEU A 337 13.08 12.83 2.97
C LEU A 337 12.62 13.86 1.93
N LEU A 338 13.05 13.67 0.68
CA LEU A 338 12.61 14.43 -0.49
C LEU A 338 11.86 13.54 -1.49
N TYR A 339 12.30 12.30 -1.71
CA TYR A 339 11.71 11.39 -2.67
C TYR A 339 12.04 9.93 -2.30
N ASP A 340 11.07 9.03 -2.43
CA ASP A 340 11.23 7.59 -2.24
C ASP A 340 10.68 6.85 -3.47
N PHE A 341 11.55 6.14 -4.18
CA PHE A 341 11.16 5.38 -5.38
C PHE A 341 10.24 4.20 -5.05
N THR A 342 10.31 3.65 -3.83
CA THR A 342 9.46 2.53 -3.41
C THR A 342 7.98 2.92 -3.30
N THR A 343 7.68 4.22 -3.16
CA THR A 343 6.31 4.75 -3.12
C THR A 343 5.84 5.41 -4.42
N THR A 344 6.68 5.46 -5.48
CA THR A 344 6.23 5.78 -6.86
C THR A 344 6.03 4.55 -7.75
N GLY A 345 6.25 3.34 -7.23
CA GLY A 345 6.16 2.10 -8.01
C GLY A 345 7.21 2.01 -9.13
N THR A 346 8.27 2.80 -9.06
CA THR A 346 9.30 2.88 -10.11
C THR A 346 10.50 2.00 -9.75
N GLU A 347 10.90 1.10 -10.64
CA GLU A 347 12.10 0.27 -10.48
C GLU A 347 13.39 1.11 -10.66
N ALA A 348 13.81 1.78 -9.59
CA ALA A 348 15.02 2.59 -9.54
C ALA A 348 16.32 1.80 -9.81
N ASP A 349 16.35 0.51 -9.49
CA ASP A 349 17.55 -0.34 -9.60
C ASP A 349 18.71 0.15 -8.69
N ASN A 350 19.95 -0.21 -9.01
CA ASN A 350 21.15 0.16 -8.25
C ASN A 350 21.53 1.65 -8.40
N VAL A 351 20.70 2.59 -7.91
CA VAL A 351 20.99 4.04 -8.04
C VAL A 351 22.21 4.45 -7.22
N GLU A 352 23.26 4.87 -7.94
CA GLU A 352 24.55 5.22 -7.37
C GLU A 352 25.04 6.60 -7.76
N GLY A 353 24.73 7.16 -8.93
CA GLY A 353 25.13 8.54 -9.27
C GLY A 353 23.99 9.56 -9.25
N ILE A 354 24.27 10.82 -8.88
CA ILE A 354 23.32 11.96 -8.97
C ILE A 354 24.00 13.27 -9.42
N THR A 355 23.38 14.02 -10.34
CA THR A 355 23.82 15.37 -10.75
C THR A 355 22.67 16.32 -11.10
N TRP A 356 22.98 17.61 -11.20
CA TRP A 356 22.08 18.64 -11.71
C TRP A 356 22.16 18.72 -13.23
N GLY A 357 21.11 18.31 -13.95
CA GLY A 357 21.06 18.43 -15.40
C GLY A 357 20.79 19.86 -15.92
N PRO A 358 20.33 20.01 -17.19
CA PRO A 358 19.95 21.30 -17.77
C PRO A 358 18.73 21.94 -17.06
N ALA A 359 18.52 23.23 -17.31
CA ALA A 359 17.30 23.91 -16.87
C ALA A 359 16.10 23.42 -17.69
N LEU A 360 14.98 23.10 -17.01
CA LEU A 360 13.77 22.58 -17.64
C LEU A 360 12.91 23.73 -18.21
N PRO A 361 12.04 23.47 -19.21
CA PRO A 361 11.26 24.52 -19.90
C PRO A 361 10.34 25.35 -19.00
N ASP A 362 9.91 24.80 -17.86
CA ASP A 362 9.07 25.44 -16.85
C ASP A 362 9.85 26.33 -15.86
N GLY A 363 11.19 26.29 -15.92
CA GLY A 363 12.07 26.98 -14.98
C GLY A 363 12.41 26.17 -13.72
N SER A 364 11.97 24.92 -13.61
CA SER A 364 12.47 23.99 -12.59
C SER A 364 13.89 23.51 -12.93
N ARG A 365 14.58 22.92 -11.93
CA ARG A 365 15.90 22.32 -12.15
C ARG A 365 15.71 20.85 -12.50
N SER A 366 16.34 20.35 -13.55
CA SER A 366 16.46 18.89 -13.67
C SER A 366 17.50 18.34 -12.70
N LEU A 367 17.25 17.13 -12.27
CA LEU A 367 18.08 16.29 -11.41
C LEU A 367 18.16 14.95 -12.13
N VAL A 368 19.37 14.47 -12.41
CA VAL A 368 19.59 13.21 -13.11
C VAL A 368 20.19 12.22 -12.12
N LEU A 369 19.58 11.05 -12.02
CA LEU A 369 20.19 9.89 -11.37
C LEU A 369 20.70 8.93 -12.44
N VAL A 370 21.76 8.19 -12.13
CA VAL A 370 22.15 6.98 -12.86
C VAL A 370 22.07 5.77 -11.93
N ALA A 371 21.48 4.70 -12.44
CA ALA A 371 21.52 3.38 -11.83
C ALA A 371 22.51 2.51 -12.58
N ASP A 372 23.28 1.76 -11.81
CA ASP A 372 24.24 0.78 -12.26
C ASP A 372 23.57 -0.57 -12.64
N ASP A 373 24.22 -1.35 -13.51
CA ASP A 373 23.80 -2.70 -13.89
C ASP A 373 24.55 -3.84 -13.17
N ASN A 374 25.60 -3.56 -12.39
CA ASN A 374 26.57 -4.52 -11.86
C ASN A 374 27.09 -5.47 -12.97
N PHE A 375 27.22 -5.00 -14.21
CA PHE A 375 27.46 -5.80 -15.42
C PHE A 375 26.47 -6.98 -15.63
N GLY A 376 25.20 -6.77 -15.27
CA GLY A 376 24.10 -7.72 -15.36
C GLY A 376 23.96 -8.66 -14.16
N PHE A 377 24.62 -8.40 -13.03
CA PHE A 377 24.42 -9.20 -11.81
C PHE A 377 22.99 -9.02 -11.28
N ASN A 378 22.40 -10.12 -10.80
CA ASN A 378 21.03 -10.17 -10.25
C ASN A 378 19.90 -9.67 -11.19
N GLY A 379 20.20 -9.31 -12.44
CA GLY A 379 19.23 -8.78 -13.41
C GLY A 379 19.13 -7.25 -13.45
N SER A 380 20.00 -6.52 -12.75
CA SER A 380 20.07 -5.05 -12.82
C SER A 380 20.47 -4.56 -14.21
N VAL A 381 20.02 -3.35 -14.55
CA VAL A 381 20.25 -2.71 -15.86
C VAL A 381 20.52 -1.22 -15.70
N THR A 382 21.39 -0.67 -16.55
CA THR A 382 21.76 0.75 -16.47
C THR A 382 20.57 1.64 -16.82
N LYS A 383 20.17 2.51 -15.90
CA LYS A 383 19.06 3.45 -16.07
C LYS A 383 19.53 4.88 -15.85
N PHE A 384 18.93 5.83 -16.57
CA PHE A 384 19.04 7.26 -16.25
C PHE A 384 17.65 7.79 -15.91
N HIS A 385 17.45 8.19 -14.66
CA HIS A 385 16.19 8.78 -14.21
C HIS A 385 16.30 10.30 -14.31
N LEU A 386 15.40 10.91 -15.10
CA LEU A 386 15.27 12.36 -15.19
C LEU A 386 14.20 12.80 -14.19
N LEU A 387 14.54 13.64 -13.22
CA LEU A 387 13.61 14.25 -12.28
C LEU A 387 13.60 15.78 -12.43
N SER A 388 12.49 16.39 -12.03
CA SER A 388 12.35 17.84 -11.82
C SER A 388 12.36 18.17 -10.34
N VAL A 389 12.99 19.29 -9.98
CA VAL A 389 13.06 19.83 -8.62
C VAL A 389 12.45 21.23 -8.62
N ARG A 390 11.34 21.40 -7.89
CA ARG A 390 10.55 22.65 -7.89
C ARG A 390 11.38 23.87 -7.45
N PRO A 391 11.25 25.02 -8.13
CA PRO A 391 11.90 26.26 -7.72
C PRO A 391 11.62 26.63 -6.26
N GLY A 392 12.68 26.89 -5.50
CA GLY A 392 12.60 27.33 -4.11
C GLY A 392 12.43 26.23 -3.05
N LEU A 393 12.18 24.97 -3.42
CA LEU A 393 12.08 23.85 -2.46
C LEU A 393 13.27 23.84 -1.49
N LEU A 394 14.47 23.76 -2.04
CA LEU A 394 15.72 23.65 -1.29
C LEU A 394 16.23 25.00 -0.75
N ALA A 395 15.46 26.08 -0.94
CA ALA A 395 15.69 27.38 -0.31
C ALA A 395 14.74 27.64 0.88
N ALA A 396 13.73 26.78 1.07
CA ALA A 396 12.78 26.86 2.17
C ALA A 396 13.21 26.04 3.41
N HIS A 397 14.45 25.56 3.45
CA HIS A 397 14.96 24.63 4.47
C HIS A 397 16.15 25.19 5.28
N THR A 398 16.29 26.52 5.33
CA THR A 398 17.12 27.20 6.34
C THR A 398 16.64 26.77 7.73
N PRO A 399 17.48 26.12 8.56
CA PRO A 399 16.98 25.43 9.73
C PRO A 399 16.52 26.37 10.84
N ASP A 400 15.36 26.03 11.41
CA ASP A 400 15.00 26.39 12.77
C ASP A 400 15.96 25.68 13.74
N ILE A 401 16.68 26.47 14.54
CA ILE A 401 17.75 25.99 15.42
C ILE A 401 17.21 25.57 16.81
N ASP A 402 16.08 26.16 17.24
CA ASP A 402 15.52 25.99 18.58
C ASP A 402 14.24 25.11 18.60
N GLY A 403 13.60 24.90 17.45
CA GLY A 403 12.44 24.01 17.30
C GLY A 403 11.08 24.67 17.57
N ASP A 404 10.96 25.98 17.36
CA ASP A 404 9.72 26.76 17.58
C ASP A 404 8.99 27.23 16.30
N GLY A 405 9.55 26.93 15.13
CA GLY A 405 9.02 27.28 13.81
C GLY A 405 9.34 28.71 13.33
N THR A 406 10.15 29.49 14.05
CA THR A 406 10.39 30.91 13.71
C THR A 406 11.85 31.36 13.62
N VAL A 407 12.39 31.41 12.40
CA VAL A 407 13.70 32.04 12.12
C VAL A 407 13.63 33.56 12.40
N ASN A 408 14.35 34.00 13.41
CA ASN A 408 14.37 35.36 13.93
C ASN A 408 15.80 35.98 13.93
N GLY A 409 15.87 37.29 14.21
CA GLY A 409 17.13 38.07 14.15
C GLY A 409 18.19 37.78 15.22
N ARG A 410 18.01 36.72 16.04
CA ARG A 410 19.05 36.15 16.92
C ARG A 410 19.77 34.97 16.29
N ASP A 411 19.13 34.23 15.41
CA ASP A 411 19.59 32.91 14.98
C ASP A 411 20.69 33.09 13.92
N LEU A 412 20.52 34.12 13.07
CA LEU A 412 21.56 34.74 12.25
C LEU A 412 22.77 35.30 13.05
N LYS A 413 22.73 35.29 14.39
CA LYS A 413 23.85 35.63 15.30
C LYS A 413 24.30 34.46 16.17
N ALA A 414 23.61 33.31 16.09
CA ALA A 414 23.98 32.05 16.71
C ALA A 414 24.85 31.19 15.78
N LEU A 415 24.79 31.42 14.46
CA LEU A 415 25.80 30.97 13.50
C LEU A 415 27.22 31.26 14.04
N PRO A 416 28.16 30.29 13.97
CA PRO A 416 29.51 30.49 14.46
C PRO A 416 30.14 31.68 13.72
N ARG A 417 30.75 32.59 14.49
CA ARG A 417 31.49 33.71 13.88
C ARG A 417 32.65 33.13 13.08
N ALA A 418 32.77 33.54 11.82
CA ALA A 418 33.96 33.25 11.03
C ALA A 418 35.21 33.69 11.81
N GLY A 419 36.08 32.73 12.13
CA GLY A 419 37.37 33.00 12.74
C GLY A 419 38.33 33.53 11.69
N ASP A 420 38.77 34.77 11.85
CA ASP A 420 39.91 35.46 11.22
C ASP A 420 40.07 35.43 9.67
N ALA A 421 39.24 34.71 8.92
CA ALA A 421 39.23 34.66 7.45
C ALA A 421 38.23 35.65 6.79
N GLY A 422 37.36 36.28 7.59
CA GLY A 422 36.27 37.16 7.12
C GLY A 422 36.66 38.62 6.86
N ASP A 423 37.93 38.92 6.60
CA ASP A 423 38.45 40.29 6.42
C ASP A 423 39.09 40.48 5.04
N LEU A 424 38.25 40.80 4.04
CA LEU A 424 38.66 40.92 2.63
C LEU A 424 39.18 42.32 2.23
N ASP A 425 39.27 43.27 3.16
CA ASP A 425 39.96 44.57 2.94
C ASP A 425 41.04 44.91 3.99
N GLY A 426 41.11 44.17 5.11
CA GLY A 426 42.10 44.32 6.17
C GLY A 426 41.72 45.33 7.26
N ASN A 427 40.45 45.71 7.39
CA ASN A 427 39.98 46.69 8.38
C ASN A 427 39.45 46.09 9.69
N GLY A 428 39.12 44.80 9.70
CA GLY A 428 38.67 44.07 10.90
C GLY A 428 37.25 44.40 11.38
N ARG A 429 36.38 44.96 10.53
CA ARG A 429 34.95 45.21 10.84
C ARG A 429 34.08 45.12 9.60
N THR A 430 32.98 44.38 9.71
CA THR A 430 31.86 44.46 8.77
C THR A 430 31.13 45.81 8.88
N ASP A 431 30.99 46.47 7.74
CA ASP A 431 30.49 47.84 7.54
C ASP A 431 29.22 47.84 6.66
N ALA A 432 28.53 48.98 6.56
CA ALA A 432 27.31 49.13 5.76
C ALA A 432 27.52 49.03 4.23
N ARG A 433 28.76 48.83 3.77
CA ARG A 433 29.15 48.53 2.38
C ARG A 433 29.23 47.03 2.11
N ASP A 434 29.70 46.24 3.07
CA ASP A 434 29.78 44.78 2.94
C ASP A 434 28.37 44.18 2.90
N ALA A 435 27.49 44.66 3.79
CA ALA A 435 26.05 44.39 3.76
C ALA A 435 25.36 44.83 2.44
N LYS A 436 26.02 45.66 1.63
CA LYS A 436 25.53 46.15 0.34
C LYS A 436 25.98 45.32 -0.87
N LEU A 437 27.02 44.50 -0.73
CA LEU A 437 27.38 43.49 -1.73
C LEU A 437 26.49 42.24 -1.60
N TRP A 438 26.13 41.86 -0.37
CA TRP A 438 25.16 40.79 -0.12
C TRP A 438 23.78 41.07 -0.72
N THR A 439 23.35 42.34 -0.73
CA THR A 439 22.05 42.76 -1.29
C THR A 439 22.06 43.03 -2.80
N SER A 440 23.18 42.84 -3.51
CA SER A 440 23.22 42.92 -4.99
C SER A 440 22.92 41.60 -5.72
N TYR A 441 22.95 40.45 -5.02
CA TYR A 441 22.62 39.15 -5.61
C TYR A 441 21.12 38.78 -5.53
N THR A 442 20.35 39.47 -4.69
CA THR A 442 18.88 39.34 -4.65
C THR A 442 18.23 40.33 -5.62
N HIS A 443 18.11 39.95 -6.90
CA HIS A 443 17.11 40.57 -7.78
C HIS A 443 15.69 40.10 -7.42
N ASP A 444 14.68 40.90 -7.75
CA ASP A 444 13.29 40.66 -7.34
C ASP A 444 12.71 39.33 -7.88
N PHE A 445 12.64 38.33 -7.01
CA PHE A 445 11.67 37.24 -7.14
C PHE A 445 10.33 37.70 -6.49
N PRO A 446 9.17 37.42 -7.11
CA PRO A 446 7.89 37.98 -6.66
C PRO A 446 7.55 37.55 -5.23
N THR A 447 7.32 38.53 -4.34
CA THR A 447 7.34 38.37 -2.88
C THR A 447 6.03 37.82 -2.29
N ARG A 448 5.71 36.58 -2.67
CA ARG A 448 4.97 35.58 -1.87
C ARG A 448 4.92 34.28 -2.69
N PRO A 449 5.13 33.10 -2.08
CA PRO A 449 4.53 31.88 -2.64
C PRO A 449 3.03 32.16 -2.77
N LYS A 450 2.41 31.82 -3.92
CA LYS A 450 0.95 31.69 -3.92
C LYS A 450 0.59 30.68 -2.83
N PRO A 451 -0.46 30.89 -2.01
CA PRO A 451 -1.10 29.77 -1.32
C PRO A 451 -1.54 28.83 -2.44
N SER A 452 -0.85 27.71 -2.50
CA SER A 452 -0.62 27.08 -3.78
C SER A 452 -1.81 26.18 -4.10
N SER A 453 -2.20 26.07 -5.39
CA SER A 453 -3.61 25.86 -5.71
C SER A 453 -4.22 24.48 -5.42
N THR A 454 -3.52 23.34 -5.44
CA THR A 454 -4.14 22.03 -5.14
C THR A 454 -4.08 21.69 -3.64
N VAL A 455 -5.11 21.07 -3.07
CA VAL A 455 -4.99 20.25 -1.84
C VAL A 455 -4.73 18.82 -2.25
N ASP A 456 -3.61 18.24 -1.80
CA ASP A 456 -3.36 16.81 -1.91
C ASP A 456 -4.14 16.10 -0.79
N VAL A 457 -5.41 15.77 -1.06
CA VAL A 457 -6.22 14.99 -0.12
C VAL A 457 -5.81 13.53 -0.22
N GLN A 458 -5.38 12.93 0.89
CA GLN A 458 -5.14 11.49 0.95
C GLN A 458 -6.45 10.79 1.30
N LEU A 459 -6.89 9.85 0.46
CA LEU A 459 -7.99 8.94 0.76
C LEU A 459 -7.41 7.56 1.04
N LEU A 460 -7.56 7.08 2.27
CA LEU A 460 -7.25 5.70 2.63
C LEU A 460 -8.55 4.90 2.56
N SER A 461 -8.66 4.03 1.57
CA SER A 461 -9.94 3.40 1.21
C SER A 461 -9.89 1.88 1.27
N PHE A 462 -11.01 1.29 1.68
CA PHE A 462 -11.22 -0.16 1.73
C PHE A 462 -12.70 -0.52 1.50
N ASN A 463 -12.99 -1.81 1.46
CA ASN A 463 -14.30 -2.36 1.10
C ASN A 463 -14.39 -3.81 1.61
N ASP A 464 -15.60 -4.39 1.61
CA ASP A 464 -15.84 -5.83 1.84
C ASP A 464 -15.17 -6.32 3.16
N PHE A 465 -15.23 -5.52 4.24
CA PHE A 465 -14.61 -5.87 5.52
C PHE A 465 -15.38 -7.00 6.24
N HIS A 466 -16.70 -7.10 6.05
CA HIS A 466 -17.57 -8.15 6.60
C HIS A 466 -17.25 -8.47 8.07
N GLY A 467 -17.21 -7.46 8.94
CA GLY A 467 -16.92 -7.63 10.36
C GLY A 467 -15.65 -8.43 10.72
N ASN A 468 -14.61 -8.46 9.87
CA ASN A 468 -13.35 -9.20 10.12
C ASN A 468 -12.45 -8.50 11.15
N LEU A 469 -12.97 -8.34 12.37
CA LEU A 469 -12.23 -7.90 13.55
C LEU A 469 -10.99 -8.77 13.77
N GLU A 470 -11.21 -10.07 13.79
CA GLU A 470 -10.14 -11.04 13.91
C GLU A 470 -9.39 -11.24 12.58
N PRO A 471 -8.07 -11.49 12.61
CA PRO A 471 -7.31 -11.75 11.39
C PRO A 471 -7.78 -13.05 10.70
N PRO A 472 -8.19 -13.03 9.41
CA PRO A 472 -8.77 -14.21 8.74
C PRO A 472 -7.82 -15.42 8.70
N THR A 473 -8.38 -16.63 8.64
CA THR A 473 -7.65 -17.90 8.78
C THR A 473 -7.69 -18.75 7.51
N GLY A 474 -6.97 -19.87 7.50
CA GLY A 474 -6.92 -20.80 6.36
C GLY A 474 -6.46 -20.12 5.06
N ARG A 475 -7.17 -20.38 3.96
CA ARG A 475 -6.87 -19.78 2.64
C ARG A 475 -6.98 -18.26 2.63
N ASP A 476 -7.90 -17.70 3.40
CA ASP A 476 -8.21 -16.27 3.42
C ASP A 476 -7.23 -15.46 4.31
N ALA A 477 -6.27 -16.14 4.95
CA ALA A 477 -5.17 -15.48 5.67
C ALA A 477 -4.17 -14.73 4.75
N ASN A 478 -4.22 -14.99 3.43
CA ASN A 478 -3.46 -14.30 2.39
C ASN A 478 -4.37 -13.96 1.19
N LEU A 479 -3.79 -13.48 0.07
CA LEU A 479 -4.53 -13.15 -1.17
C LEU A 479 -4.44 -14.23 -2.28
N GLY A 480 -3.72 -15.32 -2.03
CA GLY A 480 -3.36 -16.31 -3.04
C GLY A 480 -2.23 -15.84 -3.97
N SER A 481 -1.44 -16.81 -4.47
CA SER A 481 -0.20 -16.58 -5.23
C SER A 481 -0.38 -15.86 -6.57
N LYS A 482 -1.61 -15.76 -7.10
CA LYS A 482 -1.94 -14.94 -8.28
C LYS A 482 -1.92 -13.45 -7.95
N LEU A 483 -2.56 -13.05 -6.84
CA LEU A 483 -2.67 -11.64 -6.45
C LEU A 483 -1.41 -11.17 -5.73
N ASP A 484 -0.86 -11.97 -4.82
CA ASP A 484 0.43 -11.77 -4.17
C ASP A 484 1.31 -13.03 -4.28
N PRO A 485 2.32 -13.06 -5.18
CA PRO A 485 3.26 -14.17 -5.30
C PRO A 485 4.06 -14.51 -4.02
N LYS A 486 4.15 -13.59 -3.05
CA LYS A 486 4.80 -13.83 -1.75
C LYS A 486 3.87 -14.56 -0.76
N SER A 487 2.58 -14.68 -1.05
CA SER A 487 1.55 -15.30 -0.19
C SER A 487 1.52 -14.70 1.23
N THR A 488 1.70 -13.37 1.33
CA THR A 488 1.86 -12.62 2.58
C THR A 488 0.63 -12.75 3.48
N THR A 489 0.85 -12.97 4.77
CA THR A 489 -0.24 -13.05 5.76
C THR A 489 -0.77 -11.64 6.09
N VAL A 490 -2.05 -11.38 5.82
CA VAL A 490 -2.66 -10.03 5.80
C VAL A 490 -4.05 -9.96 6.44
N GLY A 491 -4.47 -8.78 6.89
CA GLY A 491 -5.84 -8.48 7.37
C GLY A 491 -6.11 -8.70 8.86
N GLY A 492 -7.30 -8.28 9.30
CA GLY A 492 -7.74 -8.15 10.70
C GLY A 492 -7.65 -6.71 11.22
N ALA A 493 -8.62 -6.27 12.04
CA ALA A 493 -8.80 -4.86 12.45
C ALA A 493 -7.56 -4.25 13.12
N GLU A 494 -6.86 -4.99 13.98
CA GLU A 494 -5.65 -4.51 14.68
C GLU A 494 -4.52 -4.13 13.72
N TYR A 495 -4.41 -4.87 12.61
CA TYR A 495 -3.40 -4.64 11.59
C TYR A 495 -3.84 -3.56 10.60
N LEU A 496 -5.15 -3.49 10.29
CA LEU A 496 -5.75 -2.44 9.49
C LEU A 496 -5.56 -1.06 10.16
N ALA A 497 -5.83 -0.95 11.46
CA ALA A 497 -5.58 0.24 12.25
C ALA A 497 -4.10 0.66 12.22
N ALA A 498 -3.19 -0.28 12.46
CA ALA A 498 -1.75 0.01 12.42
C ALA A 498 -1.29 0.46 11.04
N ARG A 499 -1.81 -0.12 9.95
CA ARG A 499 -1.46 0.29 8.58
C ARG A 499 -2.05 1.65 8.22
N LEU A 500 -3.31 1.91 8.56
CA LEU A 500 -3.92 3.25 8.39
C LEU A 500 -3.15 4.32 9.19
N GLY A 501 -2.72 3.99 10.41
CA GLY A 501 -1.86 4.86 11.23
C GLY A 501 -0.55 5.22 10.54
N GLN A 502 0.18 4.21 10.01
CA GLN A 502 1.41 4.40 9.25
C GLN A 502 1.21 5.27 8.00
N LEU A 503 0.14 5.02 7.23
CA LEU A 503 -0.12 5.75 5.98
C LEU A 503 -0.51 7.22 6.22
N ARG A 504 -1.07 7.55 7.39
CA ARG A 504 -1.35 8.94 7.80
C ARG A 504 -0.10 9.72 8.22
N GLU A 505 1.05 9.07 8.42
CA GLU A 505 2.25 9.76 8.91
C GLU A 505 2.75 10.83 7.91
N GLY A 506 2.78 12.09 8.36
CA GLY A 506 3.25 13.23 7.58
C GLY A 506 2.16 14.06 6.89
N THR A 507 0.87 13.72 7.04
CA THR A 507 -0.24 14.55 6.50
C THR A 507 -1.45 14.67 7.44
N ASP A 508 -1.86 15.92 7.70
CA ASP A 508 -3.16 16.23 8.34
C ASP A 508 -4.33 16.21 7.34
N ALA A 509 -4.06 16.03 6.04
CA ALA A 509 -5.04 16.08 4.95
C ALA A 509 -5.55 14.68 4.53
N SER A 510 -5.61 13.75 5.49
CA SER A 510 -6.07 12.39 5.29
C SER A 510 -7.55 12.22 5.65
N LEU A 511 -8.25 11.42 4.86
CA LEU A 511 -9.56 10.85 5.16
C LEU A 511 -9.50 9.33 5.03
N THR A 512 -10.40 8.63 5.71
CA THR A 512 -10.53 7.17 5.57
C THR A 512 -11.96 6.78 5.27
N VAL A 513 -12.17 6.06 4.16
CA VAL A 513 -13.50 5.85 3.59
C VAL A 513 -13.71 4.39 3.21
N ALA A 514 -14.97 3.92 3.19
CA ALA A 514 -15.28 2.57 2.75
C ALA A 514 -16.39 2.52 1.69
N ALA A 515 -16.35 1.50 0.83
CA ALA A 515 -17.32 1.29 -0.26
C ALA A 515 -18.29 0.14 0.03
N GLY A 516 -18.87 0.11 1.24
CA GLY A 516 -19.89 -0.88 1.64
C GLY A 516 -19.33 -2.25 2.03
N ASP A 517 -20.24 -3.10 2.50
CA ASP A 517 -20.01 -4.39 3.16
C ASP A 517 -18.94 -4.30 4.25
N ILE A 518 -19.04 -3.27 5.10
CA ILE A 518 -18.26 -3.21 6.32
C ILE A 518 -18.83 -4.16 7.39
N ILE A 519 -20.15 -4.36 7.39
CA ILE A 519 -20.89 -5.31 8.22
C ILE A 519 -21.57 -6.39 7.36
N GLY A 520 -22.15 -7.41 8.00
CA GLY A 520 -22.83 -8.53 7.34
C GLY A 520 -21.88 -9.55 6.70
N ALA A 521 -22.39 -10.78 6.46
CA ALA A 521 -21.61 -12.00 6.26
C ALA A 521 -20.50 -12.27 7.33
N SER A 522 -20.67 -11.69 8.52
CA SER A 522 -19.60 -11.44 9.49
C SER A 522 -19.16 -12.66 10.32
N PRO A 523 -17.85 -12.85 10.56
CA PRO A 523 -17.34 -13.84 11.50
C PRO A 523 -18.00 -13.79 12.88
N PHE A 524 -18.06 -14.94 13.55
CA PHE A 524 -18.76 -15.17 14.82
C PHE A 524 -18.62 -14.05 15.86
N LEU A 525 -17.42 -13.49 16.08
CA LEU A 525 -17.19 -12.44 17.08
C LEU A 525 -18.04 -11.18 16.84
N SER A 526 -18.38 -10.88 15.58
CA SER A 526 -19.09 -9.68 15.18
C SER A 526 -20.56 -9.98 14.88
N GLY A 527 -20.82 -11.10 14.18
CA GLY A 527 -22.18 -11.56 13.88
C GLY A 527 -23.00 -11.93 15.12
N LEU A 528 -22.37 -12.42 16.21
CA LEU A 528 -23.06 -12.69 17.48
C LEU A 528 -23.67 -11.44 18.12
N PHE A 529 -23.16 -10.26 17.79
CA PHE A 529 -23.60 -8.98 18.38
C PHE A 529 -24.17 -8.04 17.31
N HIS A 530 -24.65 -8.59 16.19
CA HIS A 530 -25.29 -7.85 15.11
C HIS A 530 -24.42 -6.67 14.64
N ASP A 531 -23.12 -6.94 14.50
CA ASP A 531 -22.07 -6.03 14.05
C ASP A 531 -21.83 -4.72 14.85
N GLU A 532 -22.47 -4.52 16.01
CA GLU A 532 -22.03 -3.49 17.00
C GLU A 532 -20.50 -3.49 17.27
N PRO A 533 -19.81 -4.66 17.38
CA PRO A 533 -18.36 -4.72 17.55
C PRO A 533 -17.58 -4.16 16.36
N THR A 534 -18.13 -4.34 15.16
CA THR A 534 -17.53 -3.88 13.90
C THR A 534 -17.63 -2.37 13.80
N VAL A 535 -18.77 -1.78 14.15
CA VAL A 535 -18.92 -0.33 14.16
C VAL A 535 -17.98 0.33 15.16
N GLU A 536 -17.93 -0.16 16.41
CA GLU A 536 -17.00 0.36 17.42
C GLU A 536 -15.55 0.31 16.94
N SER A 537 -15.17 -0.75 16.21
CA SER A 537 -13.87 -0.89 15.55
C SER A 537 -13.67 0.14 14.43
N MET A 538 -14.63 0.35 13.53
CA MET A 538 -14.52 1.34 12.44
C MET A 538 -14.29 2.76 12.98
N GLU A 539 -14.91 3.13 14.10
CA GLU A 539 -14.64 4.40 14.78
C GLU A 539 -13.20 4.49 15.31
N LYS A 540 -12.66 3.39 15.86
CA LYS A 540 -11.26 3.33 16.30
C LYS A 540 -10.27 3.22 15.13
N LEU A 541 -10.71 2.86 13.92
CA LEU A 541 -9.94 3.09 12.68
C LEU A 541 -9.93 4.56 12.27
N HIS A 542 -10.87 5.37 12.78
CA HIS A 542 -11.23 6.70 12.29
C HIS A 542 -11.75 6.65 10.84
N LEU A 543 -12.77 5.83 10.60
CA LEU A 543 -13.58 5.89 9.38
C LEU A 543 -14.38 7.22 9.34
N ASP A 544 -14.26 7.96 8.23
CA ASP A 544 -14.92 9.24 8.02
C ASP A 544 -16.35 9.12 7.46
N VAL A 545 -16.55 8.15 6.56
CA VAL A 545 -17.79 7.91 5.80
C VAL A 545 -17.72 6.54 5.10
N THR A 546 -18.86 5.89 4.89
CA THR A 546 -18.95 4.71 4.03
C THR A 546 -20.16 4.76 3.10
N GLY A 547 -20.05 4.10 1.94
CA GLY A 547 -21.22 3.64 1.19
C GLY A 547 -21.94 2.49 1.92
N VAL A 548 -23.12 2.12 1.42
CA VAL A 548 -23.88 0.94 1.84
C VAL A 548 -23.76 -0.14 0.77
N GLY A 549 -23.34 -1.34 1.15
CA GLY A 549 -23.29 -2.55 0.34
C GLY A 549 -24.52 -3.44 0.50
N ASN A 550 -24.44 -4.68 -0.01
CA ASN A 550 -25.56 -5.62 -0.02
C ASN A 550 -25.70 -6.41 1.29
N HIS A 551 -24.60 -6.64 2.02
CA HIS A 551 -24.61 -7.35 3.30
C HIS A 551 -24.97 -6.42 4.48
N GLU A 552 -24.87 -5.10 4.31
CA GLU A 552 -25.57 -4.12 5.17
C GLU A 552 -27.12 -4.31 5.20
N PHE A 553 -27.70 -5.13 4.32
CA PHE A 553 -29.12 -5.47 4.29
C PHE A 553 -29.45 -6.91 4.70
N ASP A 554 -28.50 -7.71 5.20
CA ASP A 554 -28.73 -9.10 5.64
C ASP A 554 -29.90 -9.20 6.63
N GLU A 555 -29.88 -8.33 7.65
CA GLU A 555 -30.94 -8.20 8.67
C GLU A 555 -32.04 -7.18 8.29
N GLY A 556 -31.90 -6.56 7.11
CA GLY A 556 -32.88 -5.65 6.53
C GLY A 556 -32.83 -4.21 7.01
N THR A 557 -33.69 -3.38 6.40
CA THR A 557 -33.59 -1.91 6.51
C THR A 557 -33.83 -1.34 7.91
N GLU A 558 -34.51 -2.06 8.80
CA GLU A 558 -34.74 -1.60 10.17
C GLU A 558 -33.45 -1.72 11.01
N GLU A 559 -32.63 -2.75 10.79
CA GLU A 559 -31.38 -2.97 11.50
C GLU A 559 -30.24 -2.09 10.96
N LEU A 560 -30.16 -1.87 9.63
CA LEU A 560 -29.27 -0.85 9.05
C LEU A 560 -29.54 0.56 9.62
N LEU A 561 -30.82 0.88 9.88
CA LEU A 561 -31.17 2.12 10.56
C LEU A 561 -30.80 2.10 12.06
N ARG A 562 -30.80 0.94 12.74
CA ARG A 562 -30.26 0.81 14.10
C ARG A 562 -28.75 1.02 14.12
N MET A 563 -28.01 0.42 13.19
CA MET A 563 -26.56 0.63 13.03
C MET A 563 -26.19 2.11 12.94
N GLN A 564 -26.95 2.92 12.20
CA GLN A 564 -26.71 4.36 12.12
C GLN A 564 -27.19 5.17 13.34
N ASN A 565 -28.28 4.79 14.02
CA ASN A 565 -28.99 5.65 14.99
C ASN A 565 -28.95 5.17 16.45
N GLY A 566 -28.40 3.98 16.72
CA GLY A 566 -28.35 3.38 18.05
C GLY A 566 -29.65 2.73 18.52
N GLY A 567 -29.59 2.15 19.73
CA GLY A 567 -30.66 1.40 20.39
C GLY A 567 -30.37 -0.10 20.49
N CYS A 568 -31.11 -0.81 21.34
CA CYS A 568 -31.05 -2.27 21.48
C CYS A 568 -31.54 -2.99 20.22
N HIS A 569 -30.97 -4.14 19.89
CA HIS A 569 -31.50 -5.06 18.89
C HIS A 569 -32.94 -5.50 19.28
N PRO A 570 -33.93 -5.51 18.36
CA PRO A 570 -35.34 -5.79 18.69
C PRO A 570 -35.63 -7.16 19.32
N GLU A 571 -34.85 -8.21 19.04
CA GLU A 571 -35.10 -9.55 19.57
C GLU A 571 -34.24 -9.86 20.81
N ASP A 572 -32.93 -9.64 20.73
CA ASP A 572 -31.98 -9.97 21.82
C ASP A 572 -31.78 -8.85 22.86
N GLY A 573 -32.18 -7.61 22.54
CA GLY A 573 -32.03 -6.47 23.43
C GLY A 573 -30.65 -5.81 23.34
N CYS A 574 -30.07 -5.49 24.50
CA CYS A 574 -28.77 -4.81 24.60
C CYS A 574 -27.76 -5.74 25.27
N TYR A 575 -26.59 -5.93 24.65
CA TYR A 575 -25.57 -6.89 25.11
C TYR A 575 -24.82 -6.44 26.37
N ILE A 576 -24.90 -5.15 26.71
CA ILE A 576 -24.32 -4.57 27.94
C ILE A 576 -25.46 -3.98 28.80
N GLU A 577 -25.50 -4.36 30.08
CA GLU A 577 -26.54 -3.93 31.02
C GLU A 577 -26.48 -2.41 31.27
N ASP A 578 -27.62 -1.72 31.14
CA ASP A 578 -27.78 -0.26 31.22
C ASP A 578 -26.97 0.59 30.20
N GLU A 579 -26.26 -0.02 29.24
CA GLU A 579 -25.48 0.66 28.19
C GLU A 579 -25.96 0.27 26.77
N PRO A 580 -26.97 0.96 26.21
CA PRO A 580 -27.39 0.76 24.82
C PRO A 580 -26.36 1.27 23.83
N TYR A 581 -26.18 0.54 22.73
CA TYR A 581 -25.45 0.98 21.55
C TYR A 581 -25.94 2.35 21.07
N ASP A 582 -25.01 3.25 20.76
CA ASP A 582 -25.24 4.68 20.52
C ASP A 582 -25.35 5.07 19.04
N GLY A 583 -25.00 4.17 18.12
CA GLY A 583 -24.98 4.44 16.68
C GLY A 583 -23.66 5.05 16.21
N ALA A 584 -23.25 4.75 14.98
CA ALA A 584 -21.91 5.13 14.50
C ALA A 584 -21.61 6.64 14.58
N GLU A 585 -20.39 6.98 15.01
CA GLU A 585 -19.85 8.33 14.86
C GLU A 585 -19.62 8.76 13.37
N PHE A 586 -19.79 7.86 12.40
CA PHE A 586 -19.67 8.09 10.96
C PHE A 586 -21.00 7.87 10.19
N PRO A 587 -21.20 8.52 9.02
CA PRO A 587 -22.37 8.32 8.19
C PRO A 587 -22.24 7.15 7.20
N TRP A 588 -23.29 6.33 7.09
CA TRP A 588 -23.55 5.49 5.93
C TRP A 588 -24.30 6.28 4.84
N LEU A 589 -23.93 6.06 3.58
CA LEU A 589 -24.50 6.74 2.41
C LEU A 589 -25.14 5.76 1.43
N ALA A 590 -26.38 6.05 1.01
CA ALA A 590 -27.22 5.15 0.22
C ALA A 590 -28.11 5.89 -0.80
N ALA A 591 -27.49 6.62 -1.73
CA ALA A 591 -28.16 7.53 -2.66
C ALA A 591 -29.20 6.86 -3.56
N ASN A 592 -28.94 5.62 -4.01
CA ASN A 592 -29.82 4.86 -4.89
C ASN A 592 -30.70 3.84 -4.17
N VAL A 593 -30.65 3.78 -2.83
CA VAL A 593 -31.51 2.90 -2.03
C VAL A 593 -32.78 3.65 -1.65
N ILE A 594 -33.79 3.58 -2.52
CA ILE A 594 -34.99 4.41 -2.41
C ILE A 594 -36.11 3.67 -1.69
N ASP A 595 -36.49 4.15 -0.50
CA ASP A 595 -37.67 3.71 0.23
C ASP A 595 -38.94 3.80 -0.65
N ARG A 596 -39.79 2.77 -0.56
CA ARG A 596 -41.00 2.62 -1.37
C ARG A 596 -42.14 3.51 -0.87
N ASP A 597 -42.22 3.79 0.43
CA ASP A 597 -43.34 4.54 1.01
C ASP A 597 -43.16 6.07 0.91
N SER A 598 -41.96 6.58 1.19
CA SER A 598 -41.64 8.01 1.07
C SER A 598 -41.10 8.43 -0.30
N GLY A 599 -40.58 7.48 -1.08
CA GLY A 599 -39.98 7.73 -2.40
C GLY A 599 -38.63 8.45 -2.35
N LYS A 600 -37.89 8.33 -1.25
CA LYS A 600 -36.59 9.01 -1.00
C LYS A 600 -35.47 8.01 -0.67
N PRO A 601 -34.19 8.40 -0.76
CA PRO A 601 -33.08 7.65 -0.18
C PRO A 601 -33.36 7.27 1.29
N LEU A 602 -33.03 6.02 1.66
CA LEU A 602 -33.22 5.46 3.01
C LEU A 602 -32.32 6.15 4.05
N LEU A 603 -31.07 6.40 3.66
CA LEU A 603 -30.05 7.14 4.41
C LEU A 603 -29.68 8.42 3.64
N ALA A 604 -28.67 9.16 4.11
CA ALA A 604 -28.17 10.31 3.37
C ALA A 604 -27.63 9.86 1.99
N PRO A 605 -27.89 10.60 0.88
CA PRO A 605 -27.30 10.28 -0.41
C PRO A 605 -25.82 10.68 -0.48
N THR A 606 -25.47 11.77 0.20
CA THR A 606 -24.15 12.41 0.11
C THR A 606 -23.64 12.92 1.45
N TRP A 607 -22.32 13.01 1.58
CA TRP A 607 -21.62 13.68 2.68
C TRP A 607 -20.54 14.61 2.12
N THR A 608 -20.15 15.63 2.89
CA THR A 608 -19.15 16.62 2.48
C THR A 608 -18.17 16.91 3.60
N LYS A 609 -16.88 16.87 3.31
CA LYS A 609 -15.81 17.06 4.30
C LYS A 609 -14.83 18.14 3.86
N LYS A 610 -14.63 19.13 4.73
CA LYS A 610 -13.65 20.18 4.51
C LYS A 610 -12.24 19.71 4.86
N VAL A 611 -11.47 19.28 3.86
CA VAL A 611 -10.05 18.91 4.04
C VAL A 611 -9.18 20.10 3.67
N ASP A 612 -8.36 20.55 4.61
CA ASP A 612 -7.40 21.65 4.42
C ASP A 612 -7.94 22.86 3.62
N GLY A 613 -9.22 23.21 3.82
CA GLY A 613 -9.87 24.35 3.17
C GLY A 613 -10.61 24.08 1.85
N VAL A 614 -10.40 22.97 1.14
CA VAL A 614 -11.32 22.52 0.06
C VAL A 614 -12.47 21.70 0.65
N GLU A 615 -13.60 21.61 -0.06
CA GLU A 615 -14.64 20.62 0.26
C GLU A 615 -14.45 19.41 -0.66
N VAL A 616 -14.56 18.20 -0.12
CA VAL A 616 -14.66 16.96 -0.89
C VAL A 616 -16.05 16.36 -0.65
N GLY A 617 -16.78 16.07 -1.73
CA GLY A 617 -18.08 15.43 -1.70
C GLY A 617 -17.97 13.92 -1.89
N PHE A 618 -18.76 13.17 -1.15
CA PHE A 618 -18.89 11.72 -1.24
C PHE A 618 -20.33 11.35 -1.57
N ILE A 619 -20.53 10.46 -2.56
CA ILE A 619 -21.81 9.87 -2.92
C ILE A 619 -21.73 8.37 -2.64
N GLY A 620 -22.55 7.83 -1.75
CA GLY A 620 -22.58 6.39 -1.48
C GLY A 620 -23.68 5.68 -2.25
N MET A 621 -23.39 4.51 -2.81
CA MET A 621 -24.35 3.70 -3.57
C MET A 621 -24.13 2.21 -3.37
N THR A 622 -25.21 1.45 -3.49
CA THR A 622 -25.24 -0.02 -3.49
C THR A 622 -25.47 -0.50 -4.94
N LEU A 623 -24.99 -1.68 -5.35
CA LEU A 623 -25.30 -2.20 -6.69
C LEU A 623 -26.81 -2.29 -6.96
N GLU A 624 -27.25 -1.95 -8.19
CA GLU A 624 -28.65 -2.15 -8.61
C GLU A 624 -29.06 -3.61 -8.50
N GLY A 625 -28.11 -4.53 -8.72
CA GLY A 625 -28.24 -5.99 -8.61
C GLY A 625 -28.47 -6.53 -7.19
N THR A 626 -28.56 -5.69 -6.15
CA THR A 626 -28.81 -6.13 -4.76
C THR A 626 -29.98 -7.12 -4.60
N PRO A 627 -31.11 -7.00 -5.33
CA PRO A 627 -32.19 -7.99 -5.31
C PRO A 627 -31.81 -9.42 -5.75
N GLU A 628 -30.70 -9.60 -6.47
CA GLU A 628 -30.19 -10.90 -6.91
C GLU A 628 -29.17 -11.52 -5.93
N VAL A 629 -28.63 -10.71 -5.01
CA VAL A 629 -27.59 -11.12 -4.04
C VAL A 629 -28.01 -11.03 -2.56
N THR A 630 -29.09 -10.32 -2.24
CA THR A 630 -29.61 -10.19 -0.85
C THR A 630 -30.99 -10.83 -0.69
N GLY A 631 -31.28 -11.35 0.51
CA GLY A 631 -32.58 -11.89 0.86
C GLY A 631 -33.74 -10.90 0.67
N GLN A 632 -34.66 -11.23 -0.23
CA GLN A 632 -35.83 -10.41 -0.61
C GLN A 632 -36.69 -9.91 0.57
N SER A 633 -36.64 -10.59 1.72
CA SER A 633 -37.30 -10.18 2.96
C SER A 633 -36.72 -8.90 3.58
N GLY A 634 -35.39 -8.74 3.59
CA GLY A 634 -34.70 -7.59 4.21
C GLY A 634 -34.85 -6.29 3.42
N ILE A 635 -34.86 -6.41 2.09
CA ILE A 635 -34.94 -5.28 1.14
C ILE A 635 -36.38 -4.93 0.69
N ARG A 636 -37.42 -5.61 1.21
CA ARG A 636 -38.83 -5.46 0.79
C ARG A 636 -39.35 -4.01 0.79
N SER A 637 -38.81 -3.18 1.68
CA SER A 637 -39.13 -1.77 1.94
C SER A 637 -38.51 -0.81 0.92
N VAL A 638 -37.43 -1.22 0.24
CA VAL A 638 -36.62 -0.37 -0.64
C VAL A 638 -36.59 -0.89 -2.07
N ARG A 639 -36.17 -0.03 -3.00
CA ARG A 639 -35.75 -0.42 -4.35
C ARG A 639 -34.41 0.23 -4.63
N PHE A 640 -33.57 -0.46 -5.36
CA PHE A 640 -32.32 0.07 -5.88
C PHE A 640 -32.62 0.77 -7.22
N THR A 641 -31.86 1.79 -7.57
CA THR A 641 -31.97 2.51 -8.86
C THR A 641 -30.61 2.57 -9.54
N ASP A 642 -30.62 2.55 -10.87
CA ASP A 642 -29.49 2.83 -11.76
C ASP A 642 -28.47 3.81 -11.15
N GLU A 643 -27.23 3.34 -11.01
CA GLU A 643 -26.13 4.05 -10.34
C GLU A 643 -25.68 5.28 -11.14
N VAL A 644 -25.83 5.26 -12.46
CA VAL A 644 -25.40 6.32 -13.36
C VAL A 644 -26.36 7.52 -13.31
N GLU A 645 -27.67 7.28 -13.44
CA GLU A 645 -28.69 8.30 -13.26
C GLU A 645 -28.66 8.87 -11.84
N THR A 646 -28.48 8.01 -10.83
CA THR A 646 -28.50 8.40 -9.42
C THR A 646 -27.26 9.21 -9.02
N ALA A 647 -26.05 8.75 -9.34
CA ALA A 647 -24.84 9.51 -9.05
C ALA A 647 -24.78 10.81 -9.84
N GLY A 648 -25.25 10.82 -11.09
CA GLY A 648 -25.38 12.05 -11.86
C GLY A 648 -26.34 13.05 -11.20
N ALA A 649 -27.41 12.59 -10.55
CA ALA A 649 -28.29 13.45 -9.76
C ALA A 649 -27.59 13.99 -8.49
N ALA A 650 -26.98 13.12 -7.69
CA ALA A 650 -26.29 13.51 -6.47
C ALA A 650 -25.08 14.44 -6.73
N ALA A 651 -24.34 14.21 -7.82
CA ALA A 651 -23.25 15.09 -8.25
C ALA A 651 -23.75 16.49 -8.64
N ARG A 652 -24.91 16.60 -9.31
CA ARG A 652 -25.53 17.92 -9.55
C ARG A 652 -25.93 18.62 -8.26
N GLU A 653 -26.50 17.90 -7.29
CA GLU A 653 -26.87 18.48 -5.98
C GLU A 653 -25.63 18.95 -5.18
N LEU A 654 -24.51 18.23 -5.24
CA LEU A 654 -23.23 18.65 -4.63
C LEU A 654 -22.67 19.92 -5.30
N ARG A 655 -22.76 20.01 -6.63
CA ARG A 655 -22.26 21.17 -7.41
C ARG A 655 -23.15 22.40 -7.25
N GLU A 656 -24.46 22.24 -7.08
CA GLU A 656 -25.35 23.33 -6.66
C GLU A 656 -25.02 23.87 -5.24
N GLN A 657 -24.35 23.08 -4.41
CA GLN A 657 -23.79 23.51 -3.11
C GLN A 657 -22.37 24.09 -3.22
N GLY A 658 -21.73 24.04 -4.40
CA GLY A 658 -20.37 24.52 -4.64
C GLY A 658 -19.26 23.51 -4.30
N VAL A 659 -19.59 22.23 -4.25
CA VAL A 659 -18.62 21.12 -4.13
C VAL A 659 -18.42 20.53 -5.54
N GLU A 660 -17.23 20.72 -6.12
CA GLU A 660 -16.91 20.19 -7.45
C GLU A 660 -16.10 18.89 -7.36
N ALA A 661 -15.17 18.76 -6.39
CA ALA A 661 -14.42 17.52 -6.11
C ALA A 661 -15.33 16.44 -5.51
N ILE A 662 -15.63 15.39 -6.29
CA ILE A 662 -16.67 14.40 -6.01
C ILE A 662 -16.13 12.97 -6.18
N VAL A 663 -16.23 12.19 -5.10
CA VAL A 663 -15.88 10.77 -5.06
C VAL A 663 -17.15 9.93 -4.89
N VAL A 664 -17.26 8.84 -5.65
CA VAL A 664 -18.29 7.83 -5.45
C VAL A 664 -17.73 6.69 -4.58
N LEU A 665 -18.51 6.25 -3.60
CA LEU A 665 -18.31 5.05 -2.79
C LEU A 665 -19.38 4.04 -3.22
N LEU A 666 -19.08 3.22 -4.24
CA LEU A 666 -20.05 2.32 -4.88
C LEU A 666 -19.75 0.87 -4.52
N HIS A 667 -20.70 0.20 -3.89
CA HIS A 667 -20.60 -1.24 -3.66
C HIS A 667 -21.02 -2.05 -4.91
N GLU A 668 -20.24 -1.90 -5.98
CA GLU A 668 -20.21 -2.69 -7.21
C GLU A 668 -18.77 -2.63 -7.76
N GLY A 669 -18.29 -3.66 -8.44
CA GLY A 669 -16.88 -3.77 -8.84
C GLY A 669 -16.64 -4.58 -10.10
N GLY A 670 -15.43 -5.15 -10.19
CA GLY A 670 -14.99 -5.89 -11.37
C GLY A 670 -13.90 -6.94 -11.10
N VAL A 671 -13.51 -7.68 -12.14
CA VAL A 671 -12.55 -8.79 -12.06
C VAL A 671 -11.41 -8.60 -13.06
N GLN A 672 -10.17 -8.78 -12.59
CA GLN A 672 -8.93 -8.59 -13.36
C GLN A 672 -7.92 -9.76 -13.18
N ALA A 673 -6.90 -9.79 -14.03
CA ALA A 673 -6.04 -10.96 -14.25
C ALA A 673 -4.65 -10.89 -13.57
N GLY A 674 -4.20 -9.72 -13.16
CA GLY A 674 -2.85 -9.46 -12.61
C GLY A 674 -2.79 -9.47 -11.08
N SER A 675 -1.77 -8.81 -10.52
CA SER A 675 -1.53 -8.70 -9.07
C SER A 675 -2.43 -7.67 -8.39
N TYR A 676 -2.34 -7.57 -7.04
CA TYR A 676 -3.20 -6.69 -6.23
C TYR A 676 -3.06 -5.19 -6.50
N GLY A 677 -2.04 -4.74 -7.23
CA GLY A 677 -1.85 -3.33 -7.62
C GLY A 677 -2.22 -2.99 -9.06
N GLN A 678 -2.70 -3.97 -9.85
CA GLN A 678 -2.87 -3.85 -11.30
C GLN A 678 -4.35 -3.76 -11.74
N CYS A 679 -4.57 -3.71 -13.06
CA CYS A 679 -5.89 -3.64 -13.70
C CYS A 679 -5.90 -4.45 -15.01
N ASP A 680 -5.32 -5.65 -14.98
CA ASP A 680 -5.05 -6.41 -16.20
C ASP A 680 -6.35 -7.03 -16.74
N GLY A 681 -6.92 -6.45 -17.79
CA GLY A 681 -8.13 -6.98 -18.43
C GLY A 681 -9.39 -6.89 -17.56
N ILE A 682 -9.56 -5.79 -16.82
CA ILE A 682 -10.73 -5.51 -15.98
C ILE A 682 -12.06 -5.75 -16.72
N SER A 683 -13.00 -6.38 -16.02
CA SER A 683 -14.31 -6.82 -16.52
C SER A 683 -15.37 -6.75 -15.41
N GLY A 684 -16.66 -6.84 -15.76
CA GLY A 684 -17.77 -6.70 -14.80
C GLY A 684 -18.50 -5.34 -14.89
N PRO A 685 -19.59 -5.15 -14.14
CA PRO A 685 -20.50 -4.00 -14.30
C PRO A 685 -19.81 -2.65 -14.16
N ILE A 686 -18.80 -2.54 -13.29
CA ILE A 686 -18.06 -1.30 -13.06
C ILE A 686 -17.47 -0.69 -14.34
N VAL A 687 -17.13 -1.51 -15.34
CA VAL A 687 -16.51 -1.03 -16.60
C VAL A 687 -17.48 -0.16 -17.41
N ASP A 688 -18.76 -0.52 -17.47
CA ASP A 688 -19.78 0.31 -18.13
C ASP A 688 -20.38 1.34 -17.18
N ILE A 689 -20.48 1.10 -15.87
CA ILE A 689 -20.89 2.13 -14.89
C ILE A 689 -19.90 3.31 -14.91
N ALA A 690 -18.60 3.06 -14.68
CA ALA A 690 -17.56 4.10 -14.65
C ALA A 690 -17.48 4.92 -15.95
N LYS A 691 -17.84 4.30 -17.08
CA LYS A 691 -17.85 4.88 -18.42
C LYS A 691 -19.10 5.70 -18.75
N ASN A 692 -20.22 5.48 -18.06
CA ASN A 692 -21.44 6.25 -18.23
C ASN A 692 -21.69 7.27 -17.10
N LEU A 693 -21.06 7.11 -15.92
CA LEU A 693 -21.11 8.05 -14.79
C LEU A 693 -20.77 9.50 -15.20
N ASP A 694 -21.57 10.45 -14.71
CA ASP A 694 -21.50 11.89 -15.06
C ASP A 694 -20.04 12.41 -15.05
N PRO A 695 -19.57 13.14 -16.08
CA PRO A 695 -18.20 13.64 -16.16
C PRO A 695 -17.76 14.54 -15.00
N ALA A 696 -18.63 14.97 -14.09
CA ALA A 696 -18.26 15.69 -12.87
C ALA A 696 -17.89 14.79 -11.65
N ILE A 697 -17.81 13.47 -11.83
CA ILE A 697 -17.35 12.52 -10.78
C ILE A 697 -15.88 12.16 -11.01
N ASP A 698 -15.02 12.31 -9.99
CA ASP A 698 -13.56 12.26 -10.16
C ASP A 698 -12.94 10.89 -9.96
N ALA A 699 -13.37 10.21 -8.91
CA ALA A 699 -12.88 8.89 -8.54
C ALA A 699 -14.03 8.00 -8.04
N VAL A 700 -13.86 6.69 -8.16
CA VAL A 700 -14.81 5.68 -7.68
C VAL A 700 -14.06 4.67 -6.82
N VAL A 701 -14.34 4.65 -5.52
CA VAL A 701 -13.97 3.54 -4.63
C VAL A 701 -15.03 2.46 -4.77
N THR A 702 -14.60 1.22 -4.97
CA THR A 702 -15.46 0.08 -5.35
C THR A 702 -15.30 -1.12 -4.42
N GLY A 703 -16.22 -2.09 -4.51
CA GLY A 703 -16.24 -3.29 -3.68
C GLY A 703 -16.93 -4.48 -4.36
N HIS A 704 -17.71 -5.24 -3.57
CA HIS A 704 -18.58 -6.38 -3.93
C HIS A 704 -17.89 -7.63 -4.48
N THR A 705 -16.86 -7.45 -5.29
CA THR A 705 -16.18 -8.52 -6.04
C THR A 705 -15.01 -9.14 -5.27
N HIS A 706 -14.69 -8.63 -4.07
CA HIS A 706 -13.50 -8.96 -3.27
C HIS A 706 -12.15 -8.83 -4.03
N GLN A 707 -12.11 -8.20 -5.21
CA GLN A 707 -10.90 -8.09 -6.05
C GLN A 707 -10.12 -6.81 -5.74
N PRO A 708 -8.80 -6.88 -5.49
CA PRO A 708 -7.96 -5.69 -5.44
C PRO A 708 -7.57 -5.23 -6.85
N TYR A 709 -7.71 -3.93 -7.13
CA TYR A 709 -7.26 -3.30 -8.38
C TYR A 709 -7.12 -1.78 -8.27
N ILE A 710 -6.32 -1.21 -9.18
CA ILE A 710 -6.21 0.23 -9.43
C ILE A 710 -6.33 0.46 -10.94
N CYS A 711 -7.48 0.96 -11.36
CA CYS A 711 -7.84 1.15 -12.76
C CYS A 711 -7.93 2.64 -13.13
N SER A 712 -7.58 2.95 -14.38
CA SER A 712 -7.94 4.20 -15.04
C SER A 712 -8.94 3.85 -16.14
N LEU A 713 -10.22 4.19 -15.92
CA LEU A 713 -11.31 3.94 -16.86
C LEU A 713 -11.73 5.25 -17.54
N PRO A 714 -12.15 5.24 -18.81
CA PRO A 714 -12.61 6.45 -19.48
C PRO A 714 -13.98 6.89 -18.95
N ASP A 715 -14.18 8.19 -18.77
CA ASP A 715 -15.50 8.81 -18.55
C ASP A 715 -16.32 8.91 -19.87
N PRO A 716 -17.56 9.43 -19.85
CA PRO A 716 -18.39 9.57 -21.06
C PRO A 716 -17.80 10.44 -22.19
N ALA A 717 -16.79 11.27 -21.90
CA ALA A 717 -16.07 12.08 -22.87
C ALA A 717 -14.70 11.47 -23.26
N GLY A 718 -14.28 10.39 -22.60
CA GLY A 718 -13.02 9.69 -22.83
C GLY A 718 -11.86 10.10 -21.91
N ASN A 719 -12.10 10.93 -20.89
CA ASN A 719 -11.06 11.37 -19.94
C ASN A 719 -10.77 10.25 -18.91
N PRO A 720 -9.55 10.12 -18.38
CA PRO A 720 -9.25 9.16 -17.33
C PRO A 720 -10.00 9.46 -16.03
N ARG A 721 -10.52 8.40 -15.40
CA ARG A 721 -11.17 8.38 -14.08
C ARG A 721 -10.58 7.23 -13.26
N THR A 722 -10.12 7.56 -12.05
CA THR A 722 -9.54 6.57 -11.13
C THR A 722 -10.63 5.70 -10.52
N VAL A 723 -10.48 4.38 -10.61
CA VAL A 723 -11.42 3.39 -10.07
C VAL A 723 -10.64 2.33 -9.29
N THR A 724 -10.92 2.16 -7.99
CA THR A 724 -10.08 1.39 -7.07
C THR A 724 -10.86 0.42 -6.20
N SER A 725 -10.22 -0.68 -5.81
CA SER A 725 -10.74 -1.65 -4.84
C SER A 725 -9.59 -2.29 -4.06
N ALA A 726 -9.86 -2.65 -2.80
CA ALA A 726 -8.88 -3.11 -1.81
C ALA A 726 -9.16 -4.55 -1.32
N SER A 727 -9.58 -5.42 -2.24
CA SER A 727 -9.93 -6.83 -1.96
C SER A 727 -11.05 -6.97 -0.93
N SER A 728 -10.81 -7.59 0.23
CA SER A 728 -11.79 -7.79 1.29
C SER A 728 -11.12 -8.13 2.63
N PHE A 729 -11.90 -8.20 3.72
CA PHE A 729 -11.50 -8.60 5.08
C PHE A 729 -10.38 -7.73 5.68
N GLY A 730 -10.30 -6.47 5.23
CA GLY A 730 -9.23 -5.53 5.61
C GLY A 730 -7.82 -5.99 5.20
N ARG A 731 -7.69 -6.84 4.18
CA ARG A 731 -6.40 -7.41 3.74
C ARG A 731 -5.54 -6.43 2.92
N VAL A 732 -6.17 -5.45 2.28
CA VAL A 732 -5.51 -4.38 1.52
C VAL A 732 -6.15 -3.03 1.92
N VAL A 733 -5.42 -1.94 1.77
CA VAL A 733 -5.94 -0.56 1.77
C VAL A 733 -5.45 0.12 0.50
N THR A 734 -6.32 0.79 -0.24
CA THR A 734 -5.91 1.71 -1.31
C THR A 734 -5.59 3.07 -0.71
N GLU A 735 -4.36 3.54 -0.86
CA GLU A 735 -4.03 4.95 -0.67
C GLU A 735 -4.20 5.68 -2.01
N THR A 736 -5.06 6.69 -2.06
CA THR A 736 -5.25 7.57 -3.22
C THR A 736 -4.88 9.00 -2.85
N ARG A 737 -3.94 9.60 -3.59
CA ARG A 737 -3.65 11.04 -3.55
C ARG A 737 -4.56 11.74 -4.55
N LEU A 738 -5.44 12.61 -4.06
CA LEU A 738 -6.48 13.32 -4.83
C LEU A 738 -6.18 14.85 -4.82
N PRO A 739 -5.55 15.43 -5.87
CA PRO A 739 -5.18 16.84 -5.88
C PRO A 739 -6.35 17.76 -6.29
N VAL A 740 -6.86 18.57 -5.36
CA VAL A 740 -8.05 19.43 -5.56
C VAL A 740 -7.68 20.91 -5.77
N ASP A 741 -7.81 21.47 -6.97
CA ASP A 741 -7.55 22.89 -7.24
C ASP A 741 -8.56 23.79 -6.51
N ARG A 742 -8.10 24.50 -5.49
CA ARG A 742 -8.80 25.50 -4.66
C ARG A 742 -9.51 26.63 -5.40
N ARG A 743 -9.11 26.94 -6.62
CA ARG A 743 -9.71 28.01 -7.44
C ARG A 743 -10.96 27.51 -8.16
N THR A 744 -11.07 26.21 -8.44
CA THR A 744 -12.27 25.55 -8.96
C THR A 744 -13.08 24.85 -7.86
N GLY A 745 -12.41 24.29 -6.86
CA GLY A 745 -12.96 23.35 -5.88
C GLY A 745 -12.94 21.90 -6.38
N ASP A 746 -12.14 21.58 -7.40
CA ASP A 746 -12.31 20.45 -8.33
C ASP A 746 -11.01 19.61 -8.46
N VAL A 747 -11.10 18.33 -8.80
CA VAL A 747 -9.94 17.42 -8.84
C VAL A 747 -9.16 17.55 -10.16
N VAL A 748 -7.83 17.65 -10.05
CA VAL A 748 -6.91 17.53 -11.19
C VAL A 748 -6.70 16.04 -11.49
N ARG A 749 -7.66 15.42 -12.20
CA ARG A 749 -7.72 13.95 -12.42
C ARG A 749 -6.42 13.35 -12.96
N ASP A 750 -5.78 14.04 -13.89
CA ASP A 750 -4.51 13.61 -14.50
C ASP A 750 -3.35 13.47 -13.49
N GLN A 751 -3.51 14.02 -12.27
CA GLN A 751 -2.54 13.95 -11.16
C GLN A 751 -2.97 13.03 -10.01
N VAL A 752 -4.09 12.30 -10.16
CA VAL A 752 -4.58 11.36 -9.14
C VAL A 752 -3.75 10.08 -9.20
N ALA A 753 -2.97 9.83 -8.15
CA ALA A 753 -2.15 8.63 -7.99
C ALA A 753 -2.78 7.71 -6.94
N SER A 754 -2.68 6.40 -7.12
CA SER A 754 -3.17 5.42 -6.14
C SER A 754 -2.20 4.23 -5.98
N MET A 755 -2.13 3.66 -4.79
CA MET A 755 -1.33 2.47 -4.49
C MET A 755 -2.05 1.54 -3.50
N ASN A 756 -2.03 0.23 -3.77
CA ASN A 756 -2.65 -0.77 -2.93
C ASN A 756 -1.63 -1.35 -1.95
N HIS A 757 -1.92 -1.21 -0.66
CA HIS A 757 -1.03 -1.57 0.45
C HIS A 757 -1.50 -2.84 1.14
N LEU A 758 -0.64 -3.86 1.22
CA LEU A 758 -0.91 -5.07 2.00
C LEU A 758 -0.97 -4.75 3.50
N VAL A 759 -2.05 -5.17 4.17
CA VAL A 759 -2.25 -5.00 5.61
C VAL A 759 -1.53 -6.14 6.35
N THR A 760 -0.19 -6.09 6.34
CA THR A 760 0.65 -7.18 6.87
C THR A 760 0.45 -7.41 8.37
N ARG A 761 0.50 -8.67 8.82
CA ARG A 761 0.32 -9.04 10.24
C ARG A 761 1.54 -8.78 11.13
N THR A 762 2.19 -7.63 10.95
CA THR A 762 3.46 -7.26 11.60
C THR A 762 3.28 -6.48 12.90
N THR A 763 2.38 -5.49 12.94
CA THR A 763 2.16 -4.60 14.10
C THR A 763 0.67 -4.47 14.38
N LYS A 764 0.26 -4.69 15.64
CA LYS A 764 -1.11 -4.50 16.11
C LYS A 764 -1.30 -3.10 16.71
N ASP A 765 -2.41 -2.46 16.40
CA ASP A 765 -2.90 -1.33 17.20
C ASP A 765 -3.51 -1.81 18.53
N ALA A 766 -3.13 -1.16 19.62
CA ALA A 766 -3.57 -1.50 20.97
C ALA A 766 -4.98 -1.00 21.31
N GLY A 767 -5.52 -0.02 20.57
CA GLY A 767 -6.92 0.40 20.68
C GLY A 767 -7.86 -0.68 20.17
N GLN A 768 -7.59 -1.22 18.98
CA GLN A 768 -8.33 -2.34 18.42
C GLN A 768 -8.21 -3.62 19.24
N THR A 769 -7.03 -3.94 19.79
CA THR A 769 -6.88 -5.09 20.71
C THR A 769 -7.87 -4.98 21.88
N ALA A 770 -8.08 -3.79 22.44
CA ALA A 770 -9.01 -3.58 23.54
C ALA A 770 -10.50 -3.74 23.14
N VAL A 771 -10.88 -3.37 21.92
CA VAL A 771 -12.23 -3.62 21.36
C VAL A 771 -12.45 -5.13 21.18
N ILE A 772 -11.49 -5.83 20.58
CA ILE A 772 -11.57 -7.28 20.34
C ILE A 772 -11.65 -8.05 21.68
N ASP A 773 -10.79 -7.72 22.65
CA ASP A 773 -10.78 -8.37 23.97
C ASP A 773 -12.09 -8.13 24.75
N LYS A 774 -12.71 -6.93 24.63
CA LYS A 774 -14.02 -6.60 25.20
C LYS A 774 -15.09 -7.57 24.69
N TRP A 775 -15.26 -7.68 23.37
CA TRP A 775 -16.32 -8.49 22.78
C TRP A 775 -16.05 -9.99 22.89
N LYS A 776 -14.79 -10.44 22.86
CA LYS A 776 -14.43 -11.83 23.14
C LYS A 776 -14.83 -12.27 24.56
N ALA A 777 -14.65 -11.39 25.55
CA ALA A 777 -15.05 -11.68 26.92
C ALA A 777 -16.57 -11.84 27.08
N LEU A 778 -17.37 -11.15 26.24
CA LEU A 778 -18.83 -11.31 26.17
C LEU A 778 -19.23 -12.58 25.40
N ALA A 779 -18.54 -12.91 24.30
CA ALA A 779 -18.85 -14.05 23.44
C ALA A 779 -18.51 -15.42 24.07
N ALA A 780 -17.42 -15.49 24.85
CA ALA A 780 -16.82 -16.74 25.36
C ALA A 780 -17.79 -17.77 25.97
N PRO A 781 -18.84 -17.40 26.75
CA PRO A 781 -19.78 -18.37 27.34
C PRO A 781 -20.63 -19.13 26.31
N LEU A 782 -20.90 -18.53 25.15
CA LEU A 782 -21.59 -19.19 24.03
C LEU A 782 -20.58 -19.79 23.05
N ALA A 783 -19.50 -19.07 22.75
CA ALA A 783 -18.45 -19.49 21.83
C ALA A 783 -17.93 -20.89 22.14
N ASN A 784 -17.48 -21.10 23.39
CA ASN A 784 -16.81 -22.31 23.84
C ASN A 784 -17.79 -23.45 24.21
N ARG A 785 -19.06 -23.36 23.79
CA ARG A 785 -20.05 -24.43 23.96
C ARG A 785 -19.81 -25.49 22.90
N VAL A 786 -19.34 -26.67 23.30
CA VAL A 786 -19.26 -27.84 22.41
C VAL A 786 -20.67 -28.23 21.91
N VAL A 787 -20.79 -28.44 20.60
CA VAL A 787 -22.02 -28.79 19.87
C VAL A 787 -21.91 -30.11 19.11
N GLY A 788 -20.80 -30.84 19.22
CA GLY A 788 -20.62 -32.16 18.63
C GLY A 788 -19.15 -32.57 18.60
N GLU A 789 -18.86 -33.68 17.93
CA GLU A 789 -17.51 -34.12 17.59
C GLU A 789 -17.46 -34.50 16.10
N VAL A 790 -16.27 -34.48 15.48
CA VAL A 790 -15.99 -35.03 14.14
C VAL A 790 -14.95 -36.16 14.21
N THR A 791 -14.97 -37.09 13.26
CA THR A 791 -14.00 -38.21 13.22
C THR A 791 -12.75 -37.94 12.36
N ALA A 792 -12.78 -36.87 11.56
CA ALA A 792 -11.71 -36.39 10.68
C ALA A 792 -12.07 -34.97 10.20
N ASP A 793 -11.15 -34.30 9.51
CA ASP A 793 -11.41 -32.99 8.90
C ASP A 793 -12.57 -33.07 7.89
N ILE A 794 -13.50 -32.10 7.95
CA ILE A 794 -14.64 -31.95 7.04
C ILE A 794 -14.48 -30.58 6.37
N THR A 795 -13.95 -30.57 5.15
CA THR A 795 -13.52 -29.35 4.45
C THR A 795 -14.45 -28.98 3.29
N ARG A 796 -14.34 -27.73 2.88
CA ARG A 796 -14.81 -27.23 1.58
C ARG A 796 -13.88 -27.71 0.47
N SER A 797 -14.31 -27.49 -0.76
CA SER A 797 -13.47 -27.59 -1.96
C SER A 797 -12.54 -26.38 -2.05
N GLU A 798 -11.34 -26.57 -2.63
CA GLU A 798 -10.38 -25.48 -2.85
C GLU A 798 -11.00 -24.35 -3.71
N THR A 799 -11.77 -24.75 -4.71
CA THR A 799 -12.50 -23.90 -5.66
C THR A 799 -14.00 -24.18 -5.60
N ARG A 800 -14.86 -23.17 -5.87
CA ARG A 800 -16.33 -23.30 -5.77
C ARG A 800 -16.97 -24.16 -6.88
N ASP A 801 -16.18 -24.71 -7.82
CA ASP A 801 -16.63 -25.48 -8.98
C ASP A 801 -16.45 -27.00 -8.82
N ALA A 802 -16.35 -27.48 -7.57
CA ALA A 802 -16.27 -28.90 -7.22
C ALA A 802 -17.09 -29.22 -5.96
N GLU A 803 -17.59 -30.45 -5.86
CA GLU A 803 -18.29 -30.99 -4.69
C GLU A 803 -17.40 -30.93 -3.43
N SER A 804 -17.99 -30.81 -2.25
CA SER A 804 -17.24 -30.83 -0.99
C SER A 804 -17.99 -31.49 0.16
N ASP A 805 -17.22 -32.19 1.01
CA ASP A 805 -17.70 -32.83 2.24
C ASP A 805 -18.50 -31.87 3.12
N LEU A 806 -18.04 -30.62 3.28
CA LEU A 806 -18.71 -29.68 4.18
C LEU A 806 -20.00 -29.09 3.59
N ALA A 807 -20.08 -28.81 2.28
CA ALA A 807 -21.34 -28.40 1.67
C ALA A 807 -22.38 -29.54 1.71
N ASN A 808 -21.93 -30.79 1.57
CA ASN A 808 -22.75 -31.98 1.77
C ASN A 808 -23.18 -32.16 3.25
N LEU A 809 -22.33 -31.84 4.23
CA LEU A 809 -22.69 -31.88 5.66
C LEU A 809 -23.78 -30.85 5.98
N VAL A 810 -23.63 -29.63 5.46
CA VAL A 810 -24.64 -28.58 5.63
C VAL A 810 -25.97 -28.99 4.98
N ALA A 811 -25.95 -29.55 3.76
CA ALA A 811 -27.16 -30.07 3.14
C ALA A 811 -27.79 -31.25 3.93
N ASP A 812 -26.98 -32.13 4.54
CA ASP A 812 -27.48 -33.20 5.42
C ASP A 812 -28.17 -32.63 6.68
N ALA A 813 -27.60 -31.58 7.28
CA ALA A 813 -28.17 -30.88 8.44
C ALA A 813 -29.47 -30.14 8.10
N GLN A 814 -29.50 -29.40 6.98
CA GLN A 814 -30.69 -28.70 6.50
C GLN A 814 -31.83 -29.66 6.16
N LEU A 815 -31.53 -30.80 5.53
CA LEU A 815 -32.51 -31.87 5.29
C LEU A 815 -33.01 -32.45 6.62
N ALA A 816 -32.12 -32.77 7.56
CA ALA A 816 -32.51 -33.32 8.86
C ALA A 816 -33.47 -32.39 9.62
N ALA A 817 -33.15 -31.09 9.70
CA ALA A 817 -33.96 -30.08 10.38
C ALA A 817 -35.37 -29.94 9.79
N THR A 818 -35.52 -30.08 8.47
CA THR A 818 -36.75 -29.78 7.72
C THR A 818 -37.53 -31.00 7.23
N SER A 819 -36.97 -32.21 7.34
CA SER A 819 -37.57 -33.48 6.89
C SER A 819 -38.88 -33.86 7.59
N ALA A 820 -39.10 -33.37 8.82
CA ALA A 820 -40.33 -33.63 9.56
C ALA A 820 -41.53 -32.93 8.90
N ALA A 821 -42.67 -33.60 8.84
CA ALA A 821 -43.85 -33.11 8.11
C ALA A 821 -44.48 -31.82 8.68
N ASP A 822 -44.17 -31.49 9.94
CA ASP A 822 -44.51 -30.24 10.63
C ASP A 822 -43.42 -29.15 10.51
N ARG A 823 -42.27 -29.45 9.90
CA ARG A 823 -41.14 -28.54 9.64
C ARG A 823 -40.83 -28.32 8.14
N GLY A 824 -41.74 -28.76 7.26
CA GLY A 824 -41.65 -28.59 5.81
C GLY A 824 -41.79 -29.90 5.03
N GLY A 825 -41.36 -31.04 5.59
CA GLY A 825 -41.46 -32.35 4.95
C GLY A 825 -40.41 -32.62 3.88
N ALA A 826 -39.22 -32.03 4.00
CA ALA A 826 -38.15 -32.10 3.01
C ALA A 826 -37.66 -33.53 2.70
N ARG A 827 -37.29 -33.74 1.43
CA ARG A 827 -36.72 -34.98 0.90
C ARG A 827 -35.39 -34.78 0.17
N ILE A 828 -35.09 -33.55 -0.21
CA ILE A 828 -33.82 -33.09 -0.76
C ILE A 828 -33.47 -31.80 0.00
N ALA A 829 -32.19 -31.53 0.23
CA ALA A 829 -31.69 -30.18 0.48
C ALA A 829 -30.50 -29.87 -0.44
N LEU A 830 -30.33 -28.60 -0.77
CA LEU A 830 -29.30 -28.08 -1.66
C LEU A 830 -28.65 -26.85 -1.02
N MET A 831 -27.31 -26.81 -1.00
CA MET A 831 -26.53 -25.75 -0.36
C MET A 831 -25.52 -25.14 -1.34
N ASN A 832 -25.47 -23.82 -1.45
CA ASN A 832 -24.51 -23.13 -2.31
C ASN A 832 -23.11 -23.06 -1.67
N PRO A 833 -22.03 -23.29 -2.43
CA PRO A 833 -20.66 -23.28 -1.89
C PRO A 833 -20.21 -21.88 -1.46
N GLY A 834 -20.88 -20.82 -1.90
CA GLY A 834 -20.68 -19.45 -1.42
C GLY A 834 -21.13 -19.23 0.03
N GLY A 835 -22.10 -20.02 0.50
CA GLY A 835 -22.66 -19.96 1.86
C GLY A 835 -21.90 -20.76 2.92
N VAL A 836 -20.79 -21.43 2.56
CA VAL A 836 -19.98 -22.27 3.48
C VAL A 836 -18.60 -21.62 3.71
N ARG A 837 -18.33 -21.12 4.92
CA ARG A 837 -17.33 -20.05 5.15
C ARG A 837 -16.09 -20.42 5.98
N ALA A 838 -16.13 -21.50 6.75
CA ALA A 838 -14.97 -22.10 7.41
C ALA A 838 -14.89 -23.61 7.10
N ASP A 839 -13.88 -24.30 7.64
CA ASP A 839 -13.70 -25.75 7.56
C ASP A 839 -13.69 -26.34 8.98
N LEU A 840 -14.22 -27.54 9.18
CA LEU A 840 -14.18 -28.22 10.49
C LEU A 840 -12.94 -29.11 10.55
N VAL A 841 -12.01 -28.84 11.47
CA VAL A 841 -10.67 -29.46 11.49
C VAL A 841 -10.46 -30.24 12.79
N TYR A 842 -10.25 -31.55 12.69
CA TYR A 842 -10.13 -32.49 13.81
C TYR A 842 -8.96 -32.15 14.75
N ALA A 843 -7.83 -31.71 14.18
CA ALA A 843 -6.57 -31.51 14.91
C ALA A 843 -6.40 -30.08 15.48
N SER A 844 -7.39 -29.21 15.32
CA SER A 844 -7.39 -27.83 15.80
C SER A 844 -8.41 -27.65 16.92
N SER A 845 -8.18 -26.66 17.79
CA SER A 845 -9.17 -26.18 18.76
C SER A 845 -9.11 -24.65 18.75
N THR A 846 -10.22 -23.94 18.57
CA THR A 846 -10.28 -22.47 18.68
C THR A 846 -10.64 -21.98 20.09
N GLY A 847 -11.38 -22.78 20.88
CA GLY A 847 -11.80 -22.45 22.25
C GLY A 847 -11.00 -23.15 23.36
N GLY A 848 -10.21 -24.17 23.03
CA GLY A 848 -9.39 -24.97 23.97
C GLY A 848 -9.94 -26.36 24.31
N GLU A 849 -10.94 -26.82 23.56
CA GLU A 849 -11.54 -28.15 23.50
C GLU A 849 -10.58 -29.29 23.06
N GLU A 850 -10.99 -30.55 23.25
CA GLU A 850 -10.20 -31.74 22.93
C GLU A 850 -10.27 -32.10 21.42
N PRO A 851 -9.22 -32.71 20.83
CA PRO A 851 -9.16 -32.95 19.38
C PRO A 851 -10.31 -33.79 18.82
N GLY A 852 -11.14 -33.14 18.00
CA GLY A 852 -12.36 -33.68 17.41
C GLY A 852 -13.64 -33.02 17.92
N GLU A 853 -13.65 -32.41 19.12
CA GLU A 853 -14.79 -31.60 19.59
C GLU A 853 -14.99 -30.37 18.69
N ILE A 854 -16.24 -30.03 18.40
CA ILE A 854 -16.63 -28.83 17.62
C ILE A 854 -17.40 -27.87 18.52
N THR A 855 -16.97 -26.60 18.54
CA THR A 855 -17.64 -25.53 19.29
C THR A 855 -18.75 -24.84 18.50
N TYR A 856 -19.61 -24.10 19.20
CA TYR A 856 -20.61 -23.24 18.59
C TYR A 856 -19.96 -22.14 17.73
N ALA A 857 -18.80 -21.61 18.14
CA ALA A 857 -18.06 -20.63 17.34
C ALA A 857 -17.58 -21.21 15.99
N GLU A 858 -17.08 -22.45 15.98
CA GLU A 858 -16.67 -23.14 14.76
C GLU A 858 -17.86 -23.50 13.87
N ALA A 859 -18.96 -23.99 14.45
CA ALA A 859 -20.19 -24.24 13.71
C ALA A 859 -20.78 -22.94 13.11
N PHE A 860 -20.74 -21.82 13.85
CA PHE A 860 -21.13 -20.51 13.33
C PHE A 860 -20.23 -20.08 12.17
N ALA A 861 -18.91 -20.27 12.29
CA ALA A 861 -17.97 -19.92 11.23
C ALA A 861 -18.20 -20.70 9.92
N VAL A 862 -18.89 -21.86 9.96
CA VAL A 862 -19.31 -22.59 8.74
C VAL A 862 -20.45 -21.85 8.00
N GLN A 863 -21.43 -21.28 8.70
CA GLN A 863 -22.64 -20.64 8.13
C GLN A 863 -22.94 -19.25 8.77
N PRO A 864 -22.03 -18.27 8.71
CA PRO A 864 -22.09 -17.04 9.51
C PRO A 864 -23.15 -16.00 9.10
N PHE A 865 -24.16 -16.38 8.32
CA PHE A 865 -25.14 -15.47 7.72
C PHE A 865 -26.44 -15.31 8.53
N ALA A 866 -26.55 -15.95 9.70
CA ALA A 866 -27.79 -16.06 10.49
C ALA A 866 -29.00 -16.44 9.59
N GLY A 867 -28.79 -17.43 8.71
CA GLY A 867 -29.69 -17.72 7.62
C GLY A 867 -30.94 -18.42 8.11
N THR A 868 -32.09 -18.14 7.48
CA THR A 868 -33.27 -19.00 7.67
C THR A 868 -33.36 -20.04 6.57
N LEU A 869 -33.82 -21.24 6.94
CA LEU A 869 -34.15 -22.30 6.02
C LEU A 869 -35.58 -22.13 5.53
N VAL A 870 -35.84 -22.58 4.31
CA VAL A 870 -37.19 -22.68 3.74
C VAL A 870 -37.27 -23.93 2.86
N THR A 871 -38.48 -24.48 2.78
CA THR A 871 -38.78 -25.64 1.95
C THR A 871 -39.83 -25.30 0.90
N VAL A 872 -39.60 -25.72 -0.35
CA VAL A 872 -40.46 -25.44 -1.51
C VAL A 872 -40.81 -26.71 -2.26
N ASP A 873 -42.00 -26.73 -2.87
CA ASP A 873 -42.44 -27.77 -3.80
C ASP A 873 -41.98 -27.40 -5.23
N LEU A 874 -41.05 -28.21 -5.77
CA LEU A 874 -40.43 -28.09 -7.10
C LEU A 874 -40.68 -29.37 -7.92
N THR A 875 -40.72 -29.30 -9.24
CA THR A 875 -40.77 -30.50 -10.10
C THR A 875 -39.38 -31.12 -10.30
N GLY A 876 -39.31 -32.40 -10.70
CA GLY A 876 -38.04 -33.02 -11.10
C GLY A 876 -37.32 -32.27 -12.23
N ALA A 877 -38.05 -31.68 -13.18
CA ALA A 877 -37.49 -30.83 -14.23
C ALA A 877 -37.00 -29.47 -13.70
N GLN A 878 -37.64 -28.89 -12.68
CA GLN A 878 -37.10 -27.69 -12.04
C GLN A 878 -35.84 -27.99 -11.23
N ILE A 879 -35.73 -29.16 -10.60
CA ILE A 879 -34.51 -29.60 -9.90
C ILE A 879 -33.36 -29.81 -10.90
N GLU A 880 -33.61 -30.41 -12.06
CA GLU A 880 -32.62 -30.51 -13.14
C GLU A 880 -32.17 -29.13 -13.65
N LYS A 881 -33.09 -28.20 -13.92
CA LYS A 881 -32.79 -26.82 -14.31
C LYS A 881 -31.98 -26.05 -13.24
N ILE A 882 -32.22 -26.28 -11.94
CA ILE A 882 -31.39 -25.75 -10.84
C ILE A 882 -29.96 -26.32 -10.89
N LEU A 883 -29.80 -27.59 -11.27
CA LEU A 883 -28.48 -28.20 -11.43
C LEU A 883 -27.76 -27.69 -12.69
N GLU A 884 -28.46 -27.28 -13.75
CA GLU A 884 -27.88 -26.54 -14.89
C GLU A 884 -27.44 -25.12 -14.50
N GLU A 885 -28.26 -24.39 -13.72
CA GLU A 885 -27.96 -23.02 -13.25
C GLU A 885 -26.62 -22.90 -12.49
N GLN A 886 -26.08 -24.02 -11.97
CA GLN A 886 -24.74 -24.10 -11.35
C GLN A 886 -23.64 -23.48 -12.24
N PHE A 887 -23.70 -23.71 -13.55
CA PHE A 887 -22.64 -23.35 -14.51
C PHE A 887 -22.76 -21.94 -15.13
N ASN A 888 -23.69 -21.10 -14.66
CA ASN A 888 -23.83 -19.68 -15.02
C ASN A 888 -23.48 -19.32 -16.48
N ASP A 889 -24.16 -19.94 -17.44
CA ASP A 889 -23.96 -19.63 -18.86
C ASP A 889 -24.54 -18.25 -19.27
N SER A 890 -25.12 -17.49 -18.33
CA SER A 890 -25.49 -16.08 -18.52
C SER A 890 -24.34 -15.09 -18.26
N GLY A 891 -23.32 -15.50 -17.49
CA GLY A 891 -22.15 -14.68 -17.18
C GLY A 891 -22.34 -13.60 -16.11
N THR A 892 -23.44 -13.60 -15.36
CA THR A 892 -23.74 -12.53 -14.37
C THR A 892 -22.96 -12.66 -13.06
N ARG A 893 -22.56 -13.88 -12.66
CA ARG A 893 -21.77 -14.16 -11.44
C ARG A 893 -20.51 -15.00 -11.72
N ALA A 894 -19.92 -15.55 -10.66
CA ALA A 894 -18.84 -16.56 -10.79
C ALA A 894 -19.27 -17.73 -11.71
N PRO A 895 -18.36 -18.21 -12.61
CA PRO A 895 -18.74 -19.05 -13.74
C PRO A 895 -19.23 -20.46 -13.36
N THR A 896 -18.87 -20.99 -12.19
CA THR A 896 -19.43 -22.26 -11.72
C THR A 896 -19.51 -22.27 -10.20
N LEU A 897 -20.67 -22.69 -9.68
CA LEU A 897 -20.93 -22.93 -8.26
C LEU A 897 -21.56 -24.32 -8.12
N VAL A 898 -20.78 -25.33 -7.74
CA VAL A 898 -21.29 -26.69 -7.51
C VAL A 898 -21.95 -26.76 -6.14
N LEU A 899 -23.23 -27.11 -6.11
CA LEU A 899 -24.05 -27.26 -4.92
C LEU A 899 -23.62 -28.47 -4.10
N GLY A 900 -23.58 -28.32 -2.78
CA GLY A 900 -23.65 -29.46 -1.86
C GLY A 900 -25.05 -30.07 -1.91
N VAL A 901 -25.12 -31.40 -2.00
CA VAL A 901 -26.37 -32.15 -2.15
C VAL A 901 -26.64 -33.03 -0.94
N SER A 902 -27.86 -33.01 -0.43
CA SER A 902 -28.24 -33.83 0.73
C SER A 902 -28.20 -35.32 0.44
N LYS A 903 -27.82 -36.11 1.44
CA LYS A 903 -27.72 -37.56 1.41
C LYS A 903 -28.99 -38.21 0.88
N GLY A 904 -28.81 -38.99 -0.18
CA GLY A 904 -29.89 -39.62 -0.94
C GLY A 904 -30.04 -39.04 -2.34
N LEU A 905 -29.68 -37.75 -2.55
CA LEU A 905 -29.56 -37.18 -3.90
C LEU A 905 -28.17 -37.47 -4.48
N THR A 906 -28.11 -37.92 -5.74
CA THR A 906 -26.88 -38.04 -6.54
C THR A 906 -27.12 -37.61 -7.99
N TYR A 907 -26.14 -37.05 -8.68
CA TYR A 907 -26.22 -36.76 -10.13
C TYR A 907 -24.85 -36.78 -10.83
N SER A 908 -24.86 -36.77 -12.16
CA SER A 908 -23.68 -36.69 -13.03
C SER A 908 -23.79 -35.53 -14.01
N TYR A 909 -22.65 -34.96 -14.39
CA TYR A 909 -22.59 -33.83 -15.35
C TYR A 909 -21.35 -33.88 -16.26
N SER A 910 -21.33 -33.14 -17.37
CA SER A 910 -20.13 -32.92 -18.19
C SER A 910 -19.95 -31.46 -18.60
N ARG A 911 -18.79 -30.87 -18.28
CA ARG A 911 -18.46 -29.48 -18.68
C ARG A 911 -18.32 -29.30 -20.20
N GLY A 912 -18.07 -30.38 -20.94
CA GLY A 912 -17.89 -30.37 -22.39
C GLY A 912 -19.20 -30.38 -23.18
N ALA A 913 -20.35 -30.54 -22.52
CA ALA A 913 -21.65 -30.60 -23.14
C ALA A 913 -22.29 -29.21 -23.34
N PRO A 914 -23.34 -29.08 -24.18
CA PRO A 914 -23.98 -27.79 -24.48
C PRO A 914 -24.55 -27.10 -23.24
N VAL A 915 -24.74 -25.78 -23.35
CA VAL A 915 -25.46 -24.96 -22.37
C VAL A 915 -26.88 -25.49 -22.18
N GLY A 916 -27.27 -25.87 -20.97
CA GLY A 916 -28.58 -26.47 -20.68
C GLY A 916 -28.74 -27.92 -21.12
N ASP A 917 -27.63 -28.65 -21.23
CA ASP A 917 -27.52 -30.08 -21.59
C ASP A 917 -26.24 -30.68 -20.94
N ARG A 918 -25.84 -30.17 -19.75
CA ARG A 918 -24.64 -30.58 -19.00
C ARG A 918 -24.92 -31.61 -17.93
N ILE A 919 -26.09 -31.58 -17.31
CA ILE A 919 -26.59 -32.58 -16.38
C ILE A 919 -27.17 -33.74 -17.19
N ASP A 920 -26.92 -34.99 -16.80
CA ASP A 920 -27.64 -36.15 -17.35
C ASP A 920 -28.95 -36.36 -16.55
N PRO A 921 -30.16 -36.15 -17.11
CA PRO A 921 -31.40 -36.31 -16.34
C PRO A 921 -31.67 -37.75 -15.90
N GLU A 922 -31.11 -38.79 -16.56
CA GLU A 922 -31.21 -40.18 -16.10
C GLU A 922 -30.29 -40.46 -14.90
N SER A 923 -29.25 -39.63 -14.70
CA SER A 923 -28.32 -39.72 -13.57
C SER A 923 -28.92 -39.22 -12.25
N ILE A 924 -29.80 -38.21 -12.29
CA ILE A 924 -30.33 -37.53 -11.10
C ILE A 924 -31.25 -38.49 -10.32
N LYS A 925 -30.80 -38.95 -9.15
CA LYS A 925 -31.46 -40.00 -8.37
C LYS A 925 -31.68 -39.56 -6.93
N LEU A 926 -32.86 -39.86 -6.41
CA LEU A 926 -33.21 -39.73 -4.99
C LEU A 926 -33.40 -41.13 -4.39
N ASP A 927 -32.67 -41.44 -3.33
CA ASP A 927 -32.62 -42.76 -2.67
C ASP A 927 -32.30 -43.93 -3.64
N GLY A 928 -31.63 -43.61 -4.77
CA GLY A 928 -31.27 -44.53 -5.84
C GLY A 928 -32.30 -44.66 -6.98
N GLU A 929 -33.48 -44.04 -6.86
CA GLU A 929 -34.49 -43.98 -7.93
C GLU A 929 -34.36 -42.68 -8.75
N THR A 930 -34.31 -42.76 -10.08
CA THR A 930 -34.20 -41.57 -10.96
C THR A 930 -35.42 -40.66 -10.78
N LEU A 931 -35.20 -39.34 -10.70
CA LEU A 931 -36.28 -38.37 -10.57
C LEU A 931 -37.23 -38.43 -11.77
N ASN A 932 -38.54 -38.31 -11.52
CA ASN A 932 -39.53 -38.13 -12.57
C ASN A 932 -39.68 -36.62 -12.84
N PRO A 933 -39.45 -36.13 -14.07
CA PRO A 933 -39.48 -34.69 -14.37
C PRO A 933 -40.85 -34.03 -14.11
N GLU A 934 -41.95 -34.79 -14.21
CA GLU A 934 -43.32 -34.30 -13.93
C GLU A 934 -43.72 -34.41 -12.45
N ALA A 935 -42.95 -35.14 -11.61
CA ALA A 935 -43.29 -35.33 -10.21
C ALA A 935 -42.79 -34.16 -9.35
N THR A 936 -43.56 -33.82 -8.31
CA THR A 936 -43.20 -32.79 -7.33
C THR A 936 -42.43 -33.39 -6.16
N TYR A 937 -41.35 -32.72 -5.77
CA TYR A 937 -40.50 -33.05 -4.64
C TYR A 937 -40.38 -31.81 -3.72
N ARG A 938 -40.33 -32.06 -2.41
CA ARG A 938 -40.14 -31.02 -1.40
C ARG A 938 -38.65 -30.85 -1.12
N VAL A 939 -38.12 -29.70 -1.52
CA VAL A 939 -36.70 -29.34 -1.46
C VAL A 939 -36.48 -28.29 -0.38
N ALA A 940 -35.46 -28.45 0.45
CA ALA A 940 -34.99 -27.44 1.40
C ALA A 940 -33.78 -26.67 0.85
N ALA A 941 -33.68 -25.39 1.20
CA ALA A 941 -32.50 -24.56 0.98
C ALA A 941 -32.46 -23.43 2.02
N ASN A 942 -31.37 -22.66 2.05
CA ASN A 942 -31.39 -21.35 2.68
C ASN A 942 -32.32 -20.37 1.92
N THR A 943 -32.82 -19.32 2.59
CA THR A 943 -33.73 -18.34 1.97
C THR A 943 -33.13 -17.55 0.83
N PHE A 944 -31.80 -17.45 0.75
CA PHE A 944 -31.09 -16.82 -0.36
C PHE A 944 -31.26 -17.62 -1.67
N LEU A 945 -30.90 -18.91 -1.67
CA LEU A 945 -31.12 -19.80 -2.81
C LEU A 945 -32.61 -19.88 -3.17
N ALA A 946 -33.49 -20.04 -2.17
CA ALA A 946 -34.93 -20.13 -2.40
C ALA A 946 -35.56 -18.87 -3.01
N ALA A 947 -34.91 -17.70 -2.87
CA ALA A 947 -35.31 -16.45 -3.51
C ALA A 947 -34.74 -16.28 -4.94
N GLY A 948 -33.94 -17.23 -5.43
CA GLY A 948 -33.25 -17.16 -6.73
C GLY A 948 -31.80 -16.65 -6.66
N GLY A 949 -31.25 -16.48 -5.45
CA GLY A 949 -29.88 -16.02 -5.22
C GLY A 949 -28.82 -16.95 -5.82
N ASP A 950 -27.59 -16.44 -5.98
CA ASP A 950 -26.54 -17.07 -6.80
C ASP A 950 -27.05 -17.42 -8.22
N GLY A 951 -27.97 -16.63 -8.78
CA GLY A 951 -28.54 -16.85 -10.11
C GLY A 951 -29.31 -18.17 -10.30
N PHE A 952 -29.65 -18.88 -9.23
CA PHE A 952 -30.46 -20.10 -9.28
C PHE A 952 -31.95 -19.77 -9.40
N THR A 953 -32.30 -18.99 -10.43
CA THR A 953 -33.61 -18.34 -10.61
C THR A 953 -34.79 -19.31 -10.54
N THR A 954 -34.58 -20.58 -10.90
CA THR A 954 -35.60 -21.63 -10.87
C THR A 954 -36.09 -21.96 -9.45
N PHE A 955 -35.29 -21.74 -8.40
CA PHE A 955 -35.77 -21.87 -7.02
C PHE A 955 -36.94 -20.93 -6.71
N ALA A 956 -36.93 -19.71 -7.28
CA ALA A 956 -37.99 -18.71 -7.09
C ALA A 956 -39.28 -19.07 -7.83
N GLU A 957 -39.25 -20.04 -8.76
CA GLU A 957 -40.46 -20.69 -9.30
C GLU A 957 -41.08 -21.69 -8.31
N GLY A 958 -40.38 -22.02 -7.21
CA GLY A 958 -40.77 -22.99 -6.20
C GLY A 958 -42.06 -22.60 -5.46
N THR A 959 -42.95 -23.56 -5.30
CA THR A 959 -44.30 -23.31 -4.77
C THR A 959 -44.43 -23.70 -3.30
N ASN A 960 -45.51 -23.23 -2.65
CA ASN A 960 -45.92 -23.67 -1.31
C ASN A 960 -44.81 -23.58 -0.22
N PRO A 961 -44.13 -22.42 -0.09
CA PRO A 961 -42.99 -22.24 0.80
C PRO A 961 -43.38 -22.42 2.28
N VAL A 962 -42.57 -23.18 3.02
CA VAL A 962 -42.70 -23.37 4.47
C VAL A 962 -41.34 -23.17 5.13
N GLY A 963 -41.25 -22.23 6.08
CA GLY A 963 -40.02 -21.93 6.81
C GLY A 963 -39.53 -23.13 7.64
N GLY A 964 -38.22 -23.37 7.60
CA GLY A 964 -37.54 -24.52 8.19
C GLY A 964 -36.82 -24.27 9.51
N GLY A 965 -36.71 -23.00 9.94
CA GLY A 965 -35.98 -22.58 11.14
C GLY A 965 -34.68 -21.83 10.81
N ASP A 966 -33.85 -21.64 11.82
CA ASP A 966 -32.50 -21.04 11.74
C ASP A 966 -31.47 -22.07 11.26
N ASP A 967 -30.49 -21.64 10.44
CA ASP A 967 -29.56 -22.54 9.76
C ASP A 967 -28.34 -22.94 10.61
N ILE A 968 -27.91 -22.08 11.55
CA ILE A 968 -26.95 -22.42 12.60
C ILE A 968 -27.57 -23.41 13.60
N ALA A 969 -28.82 -23.23 13.98
CA ALA A 969 -29.57 -24.18 14.80
C ALA A 969 -29.68 -25.54 14.08
N ALA A 970 -29.96 -25.55 12.77
CA ALA A 970 -29.98 -26.79 11.99
C ALA A 970 -28.63 -27.52 11.99
N LEU A 971 -27.51 -26.80 11.77
CA LEU A 971 -26.17 -27.40 11.80
C LEU A 971 -25.79 -27.87 13.22
N THR A 972 -26.02 -27.06 14.24
CA THR A 972 -25.61 -27.37 15.63
C THR A 972 -26.48 -28.45 16.28
N ASP A 973 -27.79 -28.51 16.00
CA ASP A 973 -28.64 -29.65 16.37
C ASP A 973 -28.20 -30.92 15.63
N TYR A 974 -27.81 -30.83 14.36
CA TYR A 974 -27.35 -32.00 13.59
C TYR A 974 -26.03 -32.56 14.15
N LEU A 975 -25.03 -31.71 14.40
CA LEU A 975 -23.77 -32.07 15.06
C LEU A 975 -24.03 -32.70 16.44
N THR A 976 -24.94 -32.12 17.22
CA THR A 976 -25.30 -32.61 18.56
C THR A 976 -25.98 -33.98 18.49
N ALA A 977 -26.84 -34.21 17.50
CA ALA A 977 -27.61 -35.44 17.35
C ALA A 977 -26.82 -36.61 16.73
N HIS A 978 -25.75 -36.33 15.96
CA HIS A 978 -25.00 -37.32 15.19
C HIS A 978 -23.53 -37.48 15.59
N THR A 979 -23.12 -36.89 16.72
CA THR A 979 -21.75 -36.98 17.23
C THR A 979 -21.29 -38.43 17.51
N PRO A 980 -20.05 -38.84 17.12
CA PRO A 980 -19.10 -38.09 16.28
C PRO A 980 -19.44 -38.22 14.78
N VAL A 981 -19.39 -37.09 14.07
CA VAL A 981 -19.75 -36.97 12.65
C VAL A 981 -18.56 -37.31 11.74
N ALA A 982 -18.77 -38.13 10.73
CA ALA A 982 -17.75 -38.43 9.71
C ALA A 982 -17.89 -37.54 8.47
N PRO A 983 -16.80 -37.29 7.72
CA PRO A 983 -16.87 -36.64 6.40
C PRO A 983 -17.94 -37.31 5.52
N PRO A 984 -18.91 -36.56 4.94
CA PRO A 984 -20.07 -37.17 4.28
C PRO A 984 -19.82 -37.76 2.89
N GLY A 985 -18.62 -37.59 2.33
CA GLY A 985 -18.19 -38.04 1.00
C GLY A 985 -18.43 -37.03 -0.10
N THR A 986 -17.55 -37.06 -1.12
CA THR A 986 -17.68 -36.40 -2.43
C THR A 986 -17.90 -37.43 -3.54
N ASP A 987 -18.83 -38.36 -3.29
CA ASP A 987 -19.28 -39.40 -4.22
C ASP A 987 -20.75 -39.23 -4.64
N ARG A 988 -21.35 -38.07 -4.34
CA ARG A 988 -22.75 -37.76 -4.69
C ARG A 988 -22.85 -37.07 -6.05
N VAL A 989 -21.79 -36.38 -6.48
CA VAL A 989 -21.71 -35.68 -7.77
C VAL A 989 -20.57 -36.27 -8.61
N THR A 990 -20.86 -36.64 -9.87
CA THR A 990 -19.84 -37.23 -10.78
C THR A 990 -19.65 -36.40 -12.04
N GLU A 991 -18.43 -35.86 -12.24
CA GLU A 991 -18.05 -35.27 -13.53
C GLU A 991 -17.70 -36.37 -14.56
N LEU A 992 -18.25 -36.25 -15.76
CA LEU A 992 -18.12 -37.16 -16.89
C LEU A 992 -17.16 -36.60 -17.95
N SER A 993 -16.17 -37.43 -18.33
CA SER A 993 -15.06 -37.13 -19.24
C SER A 993 -15.43 -37.08 -20.72
#